data_AF-A0A4Y9XTY6-F1
#
_entry.id   AF-A0A4Y9XTY6-F1
#
_cell.length_a   1.000
_cell.length_b   1.000
_cell.length_c   1.000
_cell.angle_alpha   90.00
_cell.angle_beta   90.00
_cell.angle_gamma   90.00
#
_symmetry.space_group_name_H-M   'P 1'
#
loop_
_entity.id
_entity.type
_entity.pdbx_description
1 polymer ?
#
loop_
_entity_poly.entity_id
_entity_poly.type
_entity_poly.pdbx_seq_one_letter_code
_entity_poly.pdbx_strand_id
1 'polypeptide(L)'
;MLTVSLVKRVSKISADLEMHSHGVNVPGIRMVDTAQGVLGLEWIDGKSIRLLLGGGAEGEDETTEEETEDDSHEIEEEDPFDEYGVSEDDAMRMIGTEIAKMHRADIVHGDLTTSNMILRHPSSAKGLQLVLIDFGLAYTSTLAEDKAVDLYVLERAFASTHPASELLVASVLKAYQEHMGKEWLPVSKRLDDGMRLVARVGIVVFDKVLSSPSWTQEKHGGMTESGSRDAWGRRVGPNVIMLYYEPEKVGRPSLITAHEPIRYWVTRTRLQQRQGARSSFNSGSYEACRALSRRICVAMDIATSAMIGGLNIAGDAGIPGTGTAAGALSEIRKCCEQIHANKQACRRLSNKVAELADTITMLSAAGVPDASLRDLLSEFDLKLFGIYHRVNAWSQYSKLKALLKRNEIGEGVTNCTAELDVMMSKFLVVSALRHGDAQALGMQQMEAGHEEIRERIQEVLQVLRDRSSLQEAANLQRHGEPAAEMLMREGQQLLAEGRGDADDPVSLEEYMEFRKGLAHLQQLTDILPSIKLLNGEISRIGDRAVEIGGHSQIWKGVWLDEIPVALKCLQEVRVSARAQKRFIHEIEIWSKLKNPHVQPLFGIVTNLGPLVHVVSPWRSEGNLSEYAGRVRSANKIYLLWGAAGGLAYLHDKDIVHGNVRCSNILVSSKGEALLCDFGMAKVVGDINSTPATTTLTRSGSTRWLAPELIFEDTVQITTACDVWSFGMTMLELYTMREPWAEKRRDAHVIAAMTNGALPSRPQNIPELTDSVWGLMSECWDRNPDARPAMSIVPTRIATG
;
A
#
# COMPACT_ATOMS: atom_id res chain seq x y z
N MET A 1 -3.07 -3.21 -7.75
CA MET A 1 -1.81 -3.26 -6.93
C MET A 1 -1.24 -4.68 -6.87
N LEU A 2 -2.09 -5.71 -6.80
CA LEU A 2 -1.68 -7.12 -6.92
C LEU A 2 -1.03 -7.44 -8.27
N THR A 3 -1.52 -6.90 -9.40
CA THR A 3 -1.00 -7.14 -10.76
C THR A 3 0.41 -6.61 -10.99
N VAL A 4 0.70 -5.34 -10.67
CA VAL A 4 2.07 -4.78 -10.77
C VAL A 4 3.02 -5.49 -9.83
N SER A 5 2.52 -5.90 -8.66
CA SER A 5 3.30 -6.66 -7.69
C SER A 5 3.59 -8.07 -8.19
N LEU A 6 2.64 -8.72 -8.85
CA LEU A 6 2.84 -10.03 -9.48
C LEU A 6 3.79 -9.93 -10.66
N VAL A 7 3.58 -8.95 -11.56
CA VAL A 7 4.43 -8.71 -12.74
C VAL A 7 5.87 -8.41 -12.33
N LYS A 8 6.11 -7.50 -11.38
CA LYS A 8 7.47 -7.24 -10.86
C LYS A 8 8.10 -8.48 -10.23
N ARG A 9 7.33 -9.34 -9.57
CA ARG A 9 7.83 -10.59 -8.97
C ARG A 9 8.10 -11.67 -10.02
N VAL A 10 7.28 -11.77 -11.05
CA VAL A 10 7.47 -12.68 -12.19
C VAL A 10 8.68 -12.24 -13.01
N SER A 11 8.82 -10.94 -13.28
CA SER A 11 10.01 -10.36 -13.90
C SER A 11 11.26 -10.61 -13.06
N LYS A 12 11.18 -10.44 -11.73
CA LYS A 12 12.29 -10.76 -10.81
C LYS A 12 12.66 -12.24 -10.83
N ILE A 13 11.69 -13.15 -10.83
CA ILE A 13 11.94 -14.60 -10.95
C ILE A 13 12.57 -14.95 -12.29
N SER A 14 12.08 -14.37 -13.39
CA SER A 14 12.61 -14.60 -14.74
C SER A 14 14.05 -14.09 -14.86
N ALA A 15 14.31 -12.88 -14.37
CA ALA A 15 15.63 -12.27 -14.37
C ALA A 15 16.62 -13.06 -13.48
N ASP A 16 16.21 -13.47 -12.28
CA ASP A 16 17.06 -14.27 -11.37
C ASP A 16 17.45 -15.62 -12.00
N LEU A 17 16.53 -16.28 -12.70
CA LEU A 17 16.79 -17.55 -13.40
C LEU A 17 17.71 -17.38 -14.61
N GLU A 18 17.51 -16.32 -15.40
CA GLU A 18 18.34 -16.00 -16.57
C GLU A 18 19.76 -15.54 -16.17
N MET A 19 19.88 -14.80 -15.08
CA MET A 19 21.17 -14.41 -14.50
C MET A 19 21.97 -15.60 -13.99
N HIS A 20 21.30 -16.57 -13.35
CA HIS A 20 21.94 -17.78 -12.86
C HIS A 20 22.52 -18.62 -14.01
N SER A 21 21.83 -18.69 -15.15
CA SER A 21 22.31 -19.44 -16.33
C SER A 21 23.52 -18.78 -17.01
N HIS A 22 23.69 -17.47 -16.82
CA HIS A 22 24.83 -16.68 -17.31
C HIS A 22 25.95 -16.47 -16.27
N GLY A 23 25.84 -17.11 -15.09
CA GLY A 23 26.88 -17.09 -14.06
C GLY A 23 27.00 -15.76 -13.29
N VAL A 24 25.92 -14.96 -13.27
CA VAL A 24 25.77 -13.79 -12.41
C VAL A 24 25.34 -14.25 -11.02
N ASN A 25 26.01 -13.74 -10.00
CA ASN A 25 25.72 -14.12 -8.61
C ASN A 25 24.48 -13.37 -8.09
N VAL A 26 23.37 -14.09 -7.98
CA VAL A 26 22.09 -13.61 -7.43
C VAL A 26 21.57 -14.54 -6.33
N PRO A 27 20.68 -14.08 -5.42
CA PRO A 27 20.10 -14.94 -4.40
C PRO A 27 19.32 -16.10 -5.01
N GLY A 28 19.56 -17.32 -4.53
CA GLY A 28 18.77 -18.48 -4.96
C GLY A 28 17.31 -18.34 -4.50
N ILE A 29 16.36 -18.54 -5.39
CA ILE A 29 14.93 -18.55 -5.02
C ILE A 29 14.64 -19.82 -4.22
N ARG A 30 14.17 -19.66 -2.98
CA ARG A 30 13.84 -20.77 -2.05
C ARG A 30 12.36 -21.08 -2.00
N MET A 31 11.52 -20.06 -2.21
CA MET A 31 10.06 -20.20 -2.14
C MET A 31 9.40 -19.12 -3.01
N VAL A 32 8.32 -19.47 -3.68
CA VAL A 32 7.40 -18.49 -4.29
C VAL A 32 6.00 -18.86 -3.83
N ASP A 33 5.37 -17.98 -3.06
CA ASP A 33 3.96 -18.05 -2.72
C ASP A 33 3.23 -16.95 -3.50
N THR A 34 2.71 -17.31 -4.67
CA THR A 34 2.01 -16.39 -5.56
C THR A 34 0.64 -15.97 -5.01
N ALA A 35 0.05 -16.75 -4.11
CA ALA A 35 -1.27 -16.49 -3.52
C ALA A 35 -1.20 -15.43 -2.42
N GLN A 36 -0.15 -15.45 -1.59
CA GLN A 36 0.10 -14.41 -0.58
C GLN A 36 1.00 -13.27 -1.10
N GLY A 37 1.55 -13.42 -2.31
CA GLY A 37 2.54 -12.50 -2.84
C GLY A 37 3.79 -12.47 -1.96
N VAL A 38 4.38 -13.63 -1.67
CA VAL A 38 5.63 -13.77 -0.91
C VAL A 38 6.68 -14.45 -1.78
N LEU A 39 7.86 -13.82 -1.88
CA LEU A 39 9.04 -14.39 -2.54
C LEU A 39 10.09 -14.66 -1.47
N GLY A 40 10.41 -15.93 -1.23
CA GLY A 40 11.48 -16.35 -0.34
C GLY A 40 12.78 -16.50 -1.11
N LEU A 41 13.75 -15.63 -0.81
CA LEU A 41 15.09 -15.66 -1.38
C LEU A 41 16.07 -16.32 -0.41
N GLU A 42 17.19 -16.80 -0.94
CA GLU A 42 18.33 -17.26 -0.17
C GLU A 42 18.84 -16.11 0.72
N TRP A 43 18.99 -16.40 2.01
CA TRP A 43 19.70 -15.50 2.91
C TRP A 43 21.17 -15.40 2.50
N ILE A 44 21.64 -14.19 2.25
CA ILE A 44 23.05 -13.91 1.95
C ILE A 44 23.71 -13.48 3.25
N ASP A 45 24.55 -14.36 3.79
CA ASP A 45 25.32 -14.09 4.99
C ASP A 45 26.49 -13.14 4.65
N GLY A 46 26.31 -11.84 4.88
CA GLY A 46 27.23 -10.79 4.48
C GLY A 46 26.68 -9.37 4.65
N LYS A 47 27.54 -8.35 4.50
CA LYS A 47 27.17 -6.93 4.60
C LYS A 47 26.95 -6.31 3.21
N SER A 48 26.10 -5.29 3.13
CA SER A 48 25.95 -4.52 1.89
C SER A 48 27.20 -3.68 1.62
N ILE A 49 27.50 -3.43 0.35
CA ILE A 49 28.65 -2.59 -0.04
C ILE A 49 28.53 -1.18 0.56
N ARG A 50 27.30 -0.66 0.68
CA ARG A 50 27.07 0.62 1.38
C ARG A 50 27.54 0.61 2.83
N LEU A 51 27.29 -0.47 3.58
CA LEU A 51 27.73 -0.58 4.98
C LEU A 51 29.25 -0.71 5.07
N LEU A 52 29.87 -1.47 4.17
CA LEU A 52 31.32 -1.66 4.14
C LEU A 52 32.08 -0.38 3.76
N LEU A 53 31.48 0.50 2.95
CA LEU A 53 32.01 1.81 2.60
C LEU A 53 31.69 2.92 3.65
N GLY A 54 31.19 2.56 4.83
CA GLY A 54 30.91 3.51 5.92
C GLY A 54 29.59 4.30 5.81
N GLY A 55 28.70 3.96 4.87
CA GLY A 55 27.44 4.68 4.60
C GLY A 55 26.27 4.35 5.55
N GLY A 56 26.55 3.96 6.79
CA GLY A 56 25.62 3.27 7.70
C GLY A 56 25.56 3.76 9.15
N ALA A 57 25.81 5.04 9.42
CA ALA A 57 25.56 5.63 10.73
C ALA A 57 24.48 6.72 10.64
N GLU A 58 23.26 6.40 11.08
CA GLU A 58 22.34 7.25 11.86
C GLU A 58 20.95 6.55 11.94
N GLY A 59 20.71 5.82 13.03
CA GLY A 59 19.38 5.49 13.52
C GLY A 59 18.93 4.03 13.41
N GLU A 60 19.42 3.16 14.31
CA GLU A 60 18.68 2.07 14.97
C GLU A 60 19.57 1.49 16.09
N ASP A 61 19.02 1.35 17.29
CA ASP A 61 19.72 1.23 18.58
C ASP A 61 20.63 -0.02 18.74
N GLU A 62 21.90 0.21 19.09
CA GLU A 62 22.64 -0.64 20.06
C GLU A 62 23.14 0.26 21.20
N THR A 63 22.26 0.51 22.18
CA THR A 63 22.70 1.01 23.49
C THR A 63 23.30 -0.14 24.29
N THR A 64 24.63 -0.16 24.40
CA THR A 64 25.32 -0.70 25.58
C THR A 64 26.35 0.34 26.01
N GLU A 65 25.89 1.37 26.73
CA GLU A 65 26.78 2.18 27.56
C GLU A 65 26.91 1.47 28.91
N GLU A 66 28.06 0.85 29.15
CA GLU A 66 28.61 0.77 30.50
C GLU A 66 29.75 1.79 30.57
N GLU A 67 29.50 2.89 31.27
CA GLU A 67 30.54 3.83 31.68
C GLU A 67 31.48 3.13 32.67
N THR A 68 32.73 2.94 32.28
CA THR A 68 33.85 2.96 33.22
C THR A 68 34.87 3.97 32.72
N GLU A 69 35.06 5.02 33.50
CA GLU A 69 36.22 5.91 33.39
C GLU A 69 37.53 5.09 33.43
N ASP A 70 38.55 5.61 32.74
CA ASP A 70 39.98 5.22 32.75
C ASP A 70 40.39 4.04 31.83
N ASP A 71 40.81 4.33 30.61
CA ASP A 71 42.22 4.22 30.17
C ASP A 71 42.38 4.58 28.68
N SER A 72 43.44 5.32 28.36
CA SER A 72 43.81 5.68 26.99
C SER A 72 44.27 4.46 26.18
N HIS A 73 43.41 3.96 25.30
CA HIS A 73 43.82 3.08 24.20
C HIS A 73 43.22 3.57 22.88
N GLU A 74 44.08 4.01 21.96
CA GLU A 74 43.75 4.19 20.54
C GLU A 74 43.26 2.84 20.00
N ILE A 75 41.96 2.74 19.70
CA ILE A 75 41.43 1.62 18.93
C ILE A 75 41.64 2.01 17.46
N GLU A 76 42.57 1.34 16.78
CA GLU A 76 42.67 1.37 15.32
C GLU A 76 41.34 0.83 14.76
N GLU A 77 40.56 1.66 14.05
CA GLU A 77 39.39 1.19 13.31
C GLU A 77 39.88 0.21 12.23
N GLU A 78 39.67 -1.10 12.44
CA GLU A 78 39.96 -2.13 11.44
C GLU A 78 39.13 -1.87 10.17
N ASP A 79 39.76 -1.99 8.99
CA ASP A 79 39.08 -1.84 7.70
C ASP A 79 37.93 -2.88 7.61
N PRO A 80 36.66 -2.45 7.39
CA PRO A 80 35.53 -3.38 7.31
C PRO A 80 35.69 -4.49 6.25
N PHE A 81 36.56 -4.29 5.26
CA PHE A 81 36.86 -5.30 4.24
C PHE A 81 37.88 -6.36 4.70
N ASP A 82 38.68 -6.09 5.75
CA ASP A 82 39.62 -7.07 6.33
C ASP A 82 38.90 -8.31 6.87
N GLU A 83 37.70 -8.13 7.43
CA GLU A 83 36.80 -9.24 7.86
C GLU A 83 36.49 -10.20 6.69
N TYR A 84 36.44 -9.68 5.47
CA TYR A 84 36.14 -10.43 4.25
C TYR A 84 37.42 -10.94 3.54
N GLY A 85 38.61 -10.59 4.06
CA GLY A 85 39.89 -10.97 3.48
C GLY A 85 40.15 -10.42 2.08
N VAL A 86 39.54 -9.26 1.77
CA VAL A 86 39.71 -8.55 0.49
C VAL A 86 40.07 -7.10 0.73
N SER A 87 40.80 -6.50 -0.20
CA SER A 87 40.95 -5.04 -0.19
C SER A 87 39.70 -4.36 -0.74
N GLU A 88 39.53 -3.07 -0.43
CA GLU A 88 38.49 -2.23 -1.03
C GLU A 88 38.55 -2.25 -2.57
N ASP A 89 39.76 -2.27 -3.17
CA ASP A 89 39.95 -2.37 -4.64
C ASP A 89 39.45 -3.71 -5.19
N ASP A 90 39.67 -4.81 -4.47
CA ASP A 90 39.19 -6.13 -4.88
C ASP A 90 37.65 -6.17 -4.90
N ALA A 91 37.01 -5.58 -3.89
CA ALA A 91 35.55 -5.45 -3.86
C ALA A 91 35.02 -4.63 -5.05
N MET A 92 35.67 -3.51 -5.39
CA MET A 92 35.30 -2.70 -6.56
C MET A 92 35.44 -3.48 -7.87
N ARG A 93 36.49 -4.29 -8.01
CA ARG A 93 36.66 -5.15 -9.20
C ARG A 93 35.59 -6.24 -9.30
N MET A 94 35.16 -6.80 -8.16
CA MET A 94 34.05 -7.75 -8.12
C MET A 94 32.75 -7.11 -8.60
N ILE A 95 32.48 -5.85 -8.21
CA ILE A 95 31.31 -5.09 -8.68
C ILE A 95 31.34 -4.92 -10.20
N GLY A 96 32.46 -4.44 -10.75
CA GLY A 96 32.60 -4.26 -12.20
C GLY A 96 32.44 -5.57 -12.98
N THR A 97 32.95 -6.68 -12.41
CA THR A 97 32.85 -8.02 -13.00
C THR A 97 31.41 -8.53 -13.04
N GLU A 98 30.65 -8.45 -11.94
CA GLU A 98 29.27 -8.94 -11.88
C GLU A 98 28.34 -8.12 -12.76
N ILE A 99 28.50 -6.79 -12.80
CA ILE A 99 27.72 -5.93 -13.70
C ILE A 99 28.02 -6.25 -15.17
N ALA A 100 29.29 -6.53 -15.51
CA ALA A 100 29.65 -6.91 -16.88
C ALA A 100 29.02 -8.25 -17.30
N LYS A 101 28.94 -9.23 -16.38
CA LYS A 101 28.24 -10.50 -16.66
C LYS A 101 26.75 -10.27 -16.90
N MET A 102 26.11 -9.43 -16.07
CA MET A 102 24.71 -9.07 -16.22
C MET A 102 24.43 -8.38 -17.55
N HIS A 103 25.22 -7.36 -17.91
CA HIS A 103 25.08 -6.64 -19.17
C HIS A 103 25.39 -7.51 -20.40
N ARG A 104 26.20 -8.58 -20.27
CA ARG A 104 26.44 -9.57 -21.32
C ARG A 104 25.30 -10.56 -21.51
N ALA A 105 24.50 -10.77 -20.47
CA ALA A 105 23.23 -11.47 -20.58
C ALA A 105 22.13 -10.56 -21.16
N ASP A 106 22.48 -9.36 -21.64
CA ASP A 106 21.57 -8.32 -22.10
C ASP A 106 20.52 -7.94 -21.05
N ILE A 107 20.88 -8.01 -19.76
CA ILE A 107 20.02 -7.55 -18.67
C ILE A 107 20.54 -6.22 -18.15
N VAL A 108 19.65 -5.24 -18.04
CA VAL A 108 19.88 -3.93 -17.42
C VAL A 108 19.11 -3.92 -16.11
N HIS A 109 19.75 -3.52 -15.01
CA HIS A 109 19.18 -3.56 -13.67
C HIS A 109 18.21 -2.39 -13.42
N GLY A 110 18.49 -1.20 -13.96
CA GLY A 110 17.61 -0.03 -13.92
C GLY A 110 17.57 0.74 -12.60
N ASP A 111 18.29 0.31 -11.55
CA ASP A 111 18.38 0.98 -10.23
C ASP A 111 19.60 0.49 -9.44
N LEU A 112 20.80 0.59 -10.02
CA LEU A 112 22.03 0.14 -9.37
C LEU A 112 22.48 1.11 -8.28
N THR A 113 22.39 0.68 -7.02
CA THR A 113 22.95 1.41 -5.87
C THR A 113 23.92 0.52 -5.08
N THR A 114 24.76 1.12 -4.23
CA THR A 114 25.66 0.39 -3.31
C THR A 114 24.92 -0.44 -2.26
N SER A 115 23.60 -0.23 -2.09
CA SER A 115 22.75 -1.04 -1.21
C SER A 115 22.20 -2.30 -1.90
N ASN A 116 22.25 -2.35 -3.24
CA ASN A 116 21.77 -3.46 -4.06
C ASN A 116 22.83 -4.56 -4.24
N MET A 117 23.92 -4.51 -3.46
CA MET A 117 25.06 -5.40 -3.59
C MET A 117 25.46 -5.87 -2.20
N ILE A 118 25.50 -7.18 -1.98
CA ILE A 118 25.92 -7.81 -0.73
C ILE A 118 27.21 -8.57 -0.96
N LEU A 119 28.24 -8.29 -0.15
CA LEU A 119 29.46 -9.10 -0.14
C LEU A 119 29.25 -10.26 0.83
N ARG A 120 29.19 -11.49 0.31
CA ARG A 120 29.00 -12.70 1.11
C ARG A 120 30.26 -13.02 1.90
N HIS A 121 30.11 -13.33 3.19
CA HIS A 121 31.19 -13.65 4.09
C HIS A 121 31.97 -14.93 3.66
N PRO A 122 33.32 -14.97 3.75
CA PRO A 122 34.13 -16.10 3.31
C PRO A 122 33.79 -17.43 3.99
N SER A 123 33.26 -17.40 5.22
CA SER A 123 32.82 -18.59 5.97
C SER A 123 31.54 -19.24 5.44
N SER A 124 30.83 -18.57 4.51
CA SER A 124 29.61 -19.09 3.89
C SER A 124 29.93 -20.32 3.03
N ALA A 125 28.98 -21.26 2.91
CA ALA A 125 29.15 -22.49 2.12
C ALA A 125 29.46 -22.25 0.62
N LYS A 126 29.16 -21.04 0.10
CA LYS A 126 29.47 -20.61 -1.27
C LYS A 126 30.76 -19.78 -1.39
N GLY A 127 31.45 -19.53 -0.27
CA GLY A 127 32.65 -18.69 -0.21
C GLY A 127 32.36 -17.20 -0.45
N LEU A 128 33.43 -16.42 -0.54
CA LEU A 128 33.39 -14.98 -0.80
C LEU A 128 32.87 -14.70 -2.23
N GLN A 129 31.71 -14.04 -2.33
CA GLN A 129 31.07 -13.67 -3.59
C GLN A 129 30.32 -12.35 -3.43
N LEU A 130 30.36 -11.52 -4.46
CA LEU A 130 29.47 -10.37 -4.55
C LEU A 130 28.13 -10.84 -5.11
N VAL A 131 27.04 -10.54 -4.42
CA VAL A 131 25.68 -10.94 -4.80
C VAL A 131 24.87 -9.70 -5.12
N LEU A 132 24.35 -9.60 -6.35
CA LEU A 132 23.46 -8.54 -6.79
C LEU A 132 22.03 -8.85 -6.33
N ILE A 133 21.33 -7.85 -5.80
CA ILE A 133 19.97 -7.99 -5.28
C ILE A 133 19.06 -6.88 -5.82
N ASP A 134 17.75 -7.14 -5.73
CA ASP A 134 16.69 -6.20 -6.04
C ASP A 134 16.51 -5.77 -7.51
N PHE A 135 16.24 -6.77 -8.36
CA PHE A 135 15.92 -6.60 -9.78
C PHE A 135 14.47 -6.15 -10.07
N GLY A 136 13.84 -5.41 -9.16
CA GLY A 136 12.42 -5.00 -9.30
C GLY A 136 12.13 -4.04 -10.46
N LEU A 137 13.17 -3.50 -11.09
CA LEU A 137 13.16 -2.61 -12.25
C LEU A 137 14.00 -3.13 -13.43
N ALA A 138 14.52 -4.36 -13.32
CA ALA A 138 15.38 -4.91 -14.35
C ALA A 138 14.59 -5.26 -15.63
N TYR A 139 15.23 -5.12 -16.77
CA TYR A 139 14.67 -5.43 -18.08
C TYR A 139 15.76 -5.90 -19.05
N THR A 140 15.37 -6.63 -20.09
CA THR A 140 16.29 -7.10 -21.13
C THR A 140 16.52 -6.02 -22.18
N SER A 141 17.76 -5.64 -22.43
CA SER A 141 18.14 -4.70 -23.50
C SER A 141 19.53 -4.98 -24.04
N THR A 142 19.64 -4.99 -25.38
CA THR A 142 20.89 -5.09 -26.12
C THR A 142 21.55 -3.72 -26.35
N LEU A 143 20.86 -2.63 -26.01
CA LEU A 143 21.29 -1.26 -26.32
C LEU A 143 22.44 -0.81 -25.40
N ALA A 144 23.50 -0.27 -25.99
CA ALA A 144 24.63 0.27 -25.24
C ALA A 144 24.28 1.52 -24.42
N GLU A 145 23.19 2.21 -24.78
CA GLU A 145 22.67 3.40 -24.10
C GLU A 145 22.12 3.04 -22.72
N ASP A 146 21.31 1.98 -22.63
CA ASP A 146 20.72 1.52 -21.37
C ASP A 146 21.80 1.02 -20.39
N LYS A 147 22.77 0.26 -20.91
CA LYS A 147 23.94 -0.21 -20.15
C LYS A 147 24.78 0.97 -19.61
N ALA A 148 24.85 2.08 -20.34
CA ALA A 148 25.56 3.28 -19.89
C ALA A 148 24.77 4.06 -18.82
N VAL A 149 23.44 4.06 -18.87
CA VAL A 149 22.59 4.65 -17.82
C VAL A 149 22.79 3.93 -16.50
N ASP A 150 22.83 2.60 -16.50
CA ASP A 150 23.07 1.80 -15.29
C ASP A 150 24.42 2.13 -14.62
N LEU A 151 25.49 2.25 -15.42
CA LEU A 151 26.82 2.64 -14.92
C LEU A 151 26.86 4.08 -14.40
N TYR A 152 26.12 4.99 -15.03
CA TYR A 152 26.00 6.38 -14.57
C TYR A 152 25.26 6.48 -13.23
N VAL A 153 24.17 5.73 -13.06
CA VAL A 153 23.43 5.68 -11.79
C VAL A 153 24.32 5.14 -10.68
N LEU A 154 25.11 4.10 -10.96
CA LEU A 154 26.08 3.55 -10.02
C LEU A 154 27.14 4.57 -9.61
N GLU A 155 27.73 5.30 -10.57
CA GLU A 155 28.70 6.37 -10.29
C GLU A 155 28.12 7.43 -9.34
N ARG A 156 26.85 7.83 -9.55
CA ARG A 156 26.14 8.75 -8.65
C ARG A 156 25.88 8.16 -7.28
N ALA A 157 25.58 6.87 -7.19
CA ALA A 157 25.40 6.18 -5.91
C ALA A 157 26.70 6.17 -5.10
N PHE A 158 27.84 5.87 -5.72
CA PHE A 158 29.16 5.94 -5.06
C PHE A 158 29.51 7.33 -4.56
N ALA A 159 29.24 8.37 -5.37
CA ALA A 159 29.46 9.76 -4.98
C ALA A 159 28.64 10.20 -3.76
N SER A 160 27.54 9.50 -3.46
CA SER A 160 26.71 9.76 -2.29
C SER A 160 27.15 9.02 -1.03
N THR A 161 27.92 7.93 -1.16
CA THR A 161 28.27 7.05 -0.04
C THR A 161 29.71 7.15 0.42
N HIS A 162 30.65 7.65 -0.40
CA HIS A 162 32.06 7.72 -0.03
C HIS A 162 32.77 8.99 -0.56
N PRO A 163 33.53 9.74 0.27
CA PRO A 163 34.22 10.97 -0.15
C PRO A 163 35.29 10.77 -1.23
N ALA A 164 35.85 9.55 -1.34
CA ALA A 164 36.85 9.18 -2.35
C ALA A 164 36.25 8.32 -3.49
N SER A 165 34.98 8.53 -3.83
CA SER A 165 34.24 7.73 -4.82
C SER A 165 34.86 7.66 -6.21
N GLU A 166 35.59 8.69 -6.64
CA GLU A 166 36.18 8.77 -7.99
C GLU A 166 37.18 7.64 -8.28
N LEU A 167 38.02 7.30 -7.30
CA LEU A 167 39.01 6.22 -7.43
C LEU A 167 38.34 4.84 -7.42
N LEU A 168 37.27 4.69 -6.65
CA LEU A 168 36.50 3.44 -6.53
C LEU A 168 35.74 3.14 -7.81
N VAL A 169 35.02 4.14 -8.33
CA VAL A 169 34.31 4.02 -9.61
C VAL A 169 35.30 3.74 -10.75
N ALA A 170 36.50 4.35 -10.72
CA ALA A 170 37.52 4.05 -11.72
C ALA A 170 37.95 2.56 -11.70
N SER A 171 38.06 1.96 -10.52
CA SER A 171 38.36 0.52 -10.38
C SER A 171 37.20 -0.36 -10.89
N VAL A 172 35.95 -0.01 -10.55
CA VAL A 172 34.74 -0.67 -11.07
C VAL A 172 34.70 -0.63 -12.61
N LEU A 173 34.88 0.56 -13.21
CA LEU A 173 34.83 0.75 -14.66
C LEU A 173 35.97 0.02 -15.37
N LYS A 174 37.16 -0.05 -14.77
CA LYS A 174 38.29 -0.81 -15.31
C LYS A 174 38.00 -2.31 -15.36
N ALA A 175 37.49 -2.88 -14.26
CA ALA A 175 37.11 -4.30 -14.21
C ALA A 175 35.94 -4.62 -15.17
N TYR A 176 34.98 -3.71 -15.28
CA TYR A 176 33.87 -3.80 -16.23
C TYR A 176 34.37 -3.79 -17.69
N GLN A 177 35.30 -2.89 -18.03
CA GLN A 177 35.93 -2.82 -19.36
C GLN A 177 36.69 -4.11 -19.70
N GLU A 178 37.52 -4.61 -18.77
CA GLU A 178 38.29 -5.85 -18.95
C GLU A 178 37.36 -7.02 -19.23
N HIS A 179 36.22 -7.10 -18.53
CA HIS A 179 35.21 -8.11 -18.78
C HIS A 179 34.52 -7.88 -20.11
N MET A 180 33.91 -6.72 -20.38
CA MET A 180 33.13 -6.45 -21.61
C MET A 180 33.94 -6.58 -22.90
N GLY A 181 35.24 -6.30 -22.89
CA GLY A 181 36.11 -6.41 -24.07
C GLY A 181 35.69 -5.44 -25.19
N LYS A 182 35.36 -5.97 -26.38
CA LYS A 182 34.98 -5.13 -27.55
C LYS A 182 33.65 -4.40 -27.37
N GLU A 183 32.76 -4.92 -26.52
CA GLU A 183 31.43 -4.34 -26.25
C GLU A 183 31.49 -3.12 -25.32
N TRP A 184 32.66 -2.83 -24.74
CA TRP A 184 32.89 -1.63 -23.94
C TRP A 184 32.81 -0.35 -24.77
N LEU A 185 33.36 -0.34 -25.99
CA LEU A 185 33.52 0.90 -26.79
C LEU A 185 32.19 1.64 -27.05
N PRO A 186 31.10 0.95 -27.43
CA PRO A 186 29.80 1.60 -27.58
C PRO A 186 29.24 2.14 -26.27
N VAL A 187 29.43 1.42 -25.16
CA VAL A 187 28.93 1.82 -23.83
C VAL A 187 29.69 3.02 -23.29
N SER A 188 31.03 2.99 -23.37
CA SER A 188 31.89 4.09 -22.90
C SER A 188 31.62 5.38 -23.67
N LYS A 189 31.43 5.28 -24.99
CA LYS A 189 31.08 6.44 -25.80
C LYS A 189 29.74 7.05 -25.36
N ARG A 190 28.75 6.23 -24.97
CA ARG A 190 27.46 6.74 -24.46
C ARG A 190 27.54 7.26 -23.03
N LEU A 191 28.41 6.71 -22.21
CA LEU A 191 28.70 7.23 -20.87
C LEU A 191 29.34 8.64 -20.98
N ASP A 192 30.31 8.80 -21.88
CA ASP A 192 30.98 10.08 -22.16
C ASP A 192 30.06 11.10 -22.87
N ASP A 193 29.28 10.66 -23.88
CA ASP A 193 28.30 11.50 -24.59
C ASP A 193 27.13 11.88 -23.66
N GLY A 194 26.79 10.99 -22.71
CA GLY A 194 25.75 11.16 -21.68
C GLY A 194 26.05 12.29 -20.70
N MET A 195 27.33 12.59 -20.43
CA MET A 195 27.76 13.78 -19.68
C MET A 195 27.27 15.11 -20.30
N ARG A 196 26.86 15.12 -21.57
CA ARG A 196 26.29 16.30 -22.25
C ARG A 196 24.79 16.19 -22.61
N LEU A 197 24.17 15.02 -22.47
CA LEU A 197 22.77 14.78 -22.90
C LEU A 197 21.80 14.39 -21.77
N VAL A 198 22.28 13.90 -20.62
CA VAL A 198 21.44 13.49 -19.48
C VAL A 198 20.89 14.69 -18.69
N ALA A 199 21.30 15.91 -19.02
CA ALA A 199 20.68 17.15 -18.53
C ALA A 199 19.29 17.46 -19.13
N ARG A 200 18.70 16.57 -19.95
CA ARG A 200 17.41 16.84 -20.62
C ARG A 200 16.27 15.83 -20.46
N VAL A 201 16.45 14.63 -19.90
CA VAL A 201 15.30 13.72 -19.65
C VAL A 201 15.50 12.92 -18.36
N GLY A 202 14.79 13.38 -17.33
CA GLY A 202 14.36 12.74 -16.07
C GLY A 202 14.97 11.44 -15.56
N ILE A 203 15.79 11.54 -14.51
CA ILE A 203 15.76 10.70 -13.30
C ILE A 203 16.11 11.63 -12.11
N VAL A 204 15.12 12.01 -11.29
CA VAL A 204 15.35 12.70 -10.00
C VAL A 204 14.41 12.12 -8.98
N VAL A 205 14.77 10.98 -8.39
CA VAL A 205 14.35 10.58 -7.04
C VAL A 205 15.47 9.73 -6.46
N PHE A 206 16.48 10.31 -5.79
CA PHE A 206 17.24 9.58 -4.76
C PHE A 206 18.10 10.47 -3.83
N ASP A 207 17.95 11.80 -3.83
CA ASP A 207 18.91 12.67 -3.14
C ASP A 207 18.33 13.41 -1.91
N LYS A 208 17.39 12.80 -1.16
CA LYS A 208 16.79 13.48 0.00
C LYS A 208 16.39 12.62 1.21
N VAL A 209 17.03 11.48 1.41
CA VAL A 209 16.83 10.65 2.62
C VAL A 209 17.96 10.79 3.65
N LEU A 210 19.08 11.45 3.33
CA LEU A 210 20.17 11.65 4.28
C LEU A 210 20.26 13.12 4.72
N SER A 211 19.40 13.53 5.65
CA SER A 211 19.64 14.61 6.63
C SER A 211 18.35 15.06 7.34
N SER A 212 18.14 14.60 8.58
CA SER A 212 17.84 15.45 9.76
C SER A 212 17.00 14.72 10.83
N PRO A 213 17.36 14.83 12.13
CA PRO A 213 16.87 14.02 13.25
C PRO A 213 15.78 14.72 14.07
N SER A 214 14.93 13.96 14.75
CA SER A 214 14.25 14.28 16.03
C SER A 214 13.05 13.36 16.22
N TRP A 215 12.92 12.71 17.38
CA TRP A 215 11.78 12.85 18.31
C TRP A 215 12.06 12.04 19.59
N THR A 216 11.73 12.69 20.70
CA THR A 216 12.12 12.47 22.09
C THR A 216 11.27 11.44 22.85
N GLN A 217 11.89 10.79 23.84
CA GLN A 217 11.33 9.88 24.83
C GLN A 217 10.25 10.50 25.73
N GLU A 218 9.23 9.71 26.09
CA GLU A 218 8.59 9.78 27.41
C GLU A 218 8.47 8.36 28.02
N LYS A 219 8.99 8.25 29.25
CA LYS A 219 9.14 7.02 30.06
C LYS A 219 7.92 6.79 30.94
N HIS A 220 7.53 5.52 31.12
CA HIS A 220 6.93 5.06 32.38
C HIS A 220 7.24 3.60 32.73
N GLY A 221 7.80 3.41 33.93
CA GLY A 221 7.50 2.30 34.86
C GLY A 221 8.25 0.97 34.69
N GLY A 222 9.37 0.79 35.40
CA GLY A 222 10.19 -0.42 35.34
C GLY A 222 9.80 -1.58 36.27
N MET A 223 10.41 -2.75 36.02
CA MET A 223 10.86 -3.72 37.03
C MET A 223 11.68 -4.87 36.39
N THR A 224 12.98 -4.88 36.74
CA THR A 224 13.94 -5.99 36.96
C THR A 224 14.26 -7.04 35.88
N GLU A 225 15.58 -7.18 35.65
CA GLU A 225 16.30 -8.11 34.78
C GLU A 225 16.13 -9.59 35.14
N SER A 226 15.79 -10.42 34.14
CA SER A 226 16.32 -11.79 33.99
C SER A 226 15.95 -12.37 32.61
N GLY A 227 16.95 -12.66 31.78
CA GLY A 227 16.95 -13.55 30.60
C GLY A 227 15.66 -13.66 29.76
N SER A 228 15.58 -12.90 28.67
CA SER A 228 14.51 -12.97 27.68
C SER A 228 14.42 -14.36 27.02
N ARG A 229 13.33 -15.06 27.34
CA ARG A 229 12.77 -16.20 26.61
C ARG A 229 11.60 -15.69 25.79
N ASP A 230 11.23 -16.38 24.71
CA ASP A 230 10.03 -16.05 23.95
C ASP A 230 8.74 -16.24 24.78
N ALA A 231 7.59 -15.80 24.24
CA ALA A 231 6.27 -15.86 24.89
C ALA A 231 5.73 -17.28 25.16
N TRP A 232 6.58 -18.31 25.08
CA TRP A 232 6.33 -19.71 25.38
C TRP A 232 7.44 -20.37 26.22
N GLY A 233 8.43 -19.59 26.70
CA GLY A 233 9.46 -20.04 27.63
C GLY A 233 10.63 -20.82 27.00
N ARG A 234 10.86 -20.71 25.68
CA ARG A 234 11.98 -21.38 24.98
C ARG A 234 13.13 -20.42 24.68
N ARG A 235 14.34 -20.99 24.60
CA ARG A 235 15.52 -20.35 23.99
C ARG A 235 15.43 -20.56 22.47
N VAL A 236 15.56 -19.48 21.70
CA VAL A 236 15.53 -19.48 20.23
C VAL A 236 16.96 -19.23 19.72
N GLY A 237 17.46 -20.07 18.81
CA GLY A 237 18.71 -19.84 18.06
C GLY A 237 18.45 -19.05 16.78
N PRO A 238 19.47 -18.39 16.20
CA PRO A 238 19.28 -17.43 15.11
C PRO A 238 19.03 -18.19 13.81
N ASN A 239 17.96 -17.87 13.08
CA ASN A 239 17.75 -18.06 11.63
C ASN A 239 16.26 -18.14 11.30
N VAL A 240 15.58 -16.99 11.19
CA VAL A 240 14.45 -16.65 10.30
C VAL A 240 14.13 -15.17 10.58
N ILE A 241 14.21 -14.30 9.56
CA ILE A 241 13.60 -12.95 9.63
C ILE A 241 12.19 -13.06 9.05
N MET A 242 11.20 -12.89 9.90
CA MET A 242 9.79 -12.72 9.52
C MET A 242 9.52 -11.23 9.33
N LEU A 243 9.22 -10.81 8.10
CA LEU A 243 8.64 -9.48 7.88
C LEU A 243 7.14 -9.56 8.19
N TYR A 244 6.76 -9.12 9.38
CA TYR A 244 5.36 -8.98 9.80
C TYR A 244 4.76 -7.66 9.30
N TYR A 245 3.49 -7.73 8.88
CA TYR A 245 2.53 -6.63 8.93
C TYR A 245 1.33 -7.15 9.73
N GLU A 246 1.03 -6.53 10.88
CA GLU A 246 -0.02 -6.97 11.81
C GLU A 246 -1.36 -6.25 11.54
N PRO A 247 -2.49 -6.97 11.66
CA PRO A 247 -3.59 -6.43 12.46
C PRO A 247 -4.20 -7.47 13.43
N GLU A 248 -4.17 -7.12 14.71
CA GLU A 248 -4.98 -7.50 15.89
C GLU A 248 -5.61 -8.92 16.05
N LYS A 249 -5.07 -9.65 17.05
CA LYS A 249 -5.65 -10.49 18.14
C LYS A 249 -6.89 -11.39 17.88
N VAL A 250 -6.76 -12.71 18.16
CA VAL A 250 -7.53 -13.51 19.17
C VAL A 250 -6.91 -14.92 19.38
N GLY A 251 -6.60 -15.28 20.65
CA GLY A 251 -6.85 -16.59 21.30
C GLY A 251 -5.94 -17.82 21.06
N ARG A 252 -5.10 -18.18 22.06
CA ARG A 252 -4.39 -19.49 22.21
C ARG A 252 -5.34 -20.59 22.75
N PRO A 253 -5.04 -21.91 22.62
CA PRO A 253 -4.16 -22.58 23.58
C PRO A 253 -3.25 -23.73 23.05
N SER A 254 -2.01 -23.70 23.59
CA SER A 254 -1.14 -24.79 24.07
C SER A 254 -0.62 -25.91 23.16
N LEU A 255 0.70 -25.85 22.95
CA LEU A 255 1.64 -26.89 22.54
C LEU A 255 1.89 -27.95 23.63
N ILE A 256 2.23 -29.17 23.19
CA ILE A 256 3.27 -30.00 23.81
C ILE A 256 4.28 -30.37 22.72
N THR A 257 5.55 -30.12 23.01
CA THR A 257 6.73 -30.53 22.23
C THR A 257 7.62 -31.43 23.05
N ALA A 258 8.27 -32.40 22.42
CA ALA A 258 9.73 -32.46 22.32
C ALA A 258 10.15 -33.69 21.49
N HIS A 259 11.15 -33.49 20.64
CA HIS A 259 11.89 -34.47 19.87
C HIS A 259 12.70 -35.42 20.76
N GLU A 260 12.86 -36.69 20.35
CA GLU A 260 14.15 -37.28 19.92
C GLU A 260 14.01 -38.77 19.48
N PRO A 261 14.99 -39.34 18.74
CA PRO A 261 14.77 -40.34 17.70
C PRO A 261 14.87 -41.78 18.20
N ILE A 262 13.95 -42.66 17.81
CA ILE A 262 14.06 -44.09 18.09
C ILE A 262 14.06 -44.89 16.78
N ARG A 263 15.22 -45.47 16.53
CA ARG A 263 15.53 -46.51 15.54
C ARG A 263 14.50 -47.64 15.58
N TYR A 264 14.11 -48.10 14.39
CA TYR A 264 13.41 -49.37 14.20
C TYR A 264 14.15 -50.53 14.88
N TRP A 265 13.47 -51.20 15.82
CA TRP A 265 13.71 -52.61 16.16
C TRP A 265 12.35 -53.30 16.28
N VAL A 266 12.03 -54.11 15.28
CA VAL A 266 10.92 -55.06 15.33
C VAL A 266 11.30 -56.19 16.28
N THR A 267 10.63 -56.34 17.42
CA THR A 267 10.56 -57.63 18.12
C THR A 267 9.18 -57.87 18.75
N ARG A 268 8.60 -59.02 18.36
CA ARG A 268 7.40 -59.70 18.89
C ARG A 268 7.28 -59.60 20.42
N THR A 269 6.07 -59.26 20.91
CA THR A 269 5.69 -59.55 22.30
C THR A 269 4.70 -60.73 22.34
N ARG A 270 5.14 -61.85 22.94
CA ARG A 270 4.27 -62.92 23.43
C ARG A 270 3.57 -62.43 24.70
N LEU A 271 2.24 -62.50 24.70
CA LEU A 271 1.39 -62.39 25.89
C LEU A 271 1.53 -63.66 26.74
N GLN A 272 2.02 -63.52 27.98
CA GLN A 272 1.73 -64.46 29.06
C GLN A 272 1.70 -63.75 30.42
N GLN A 273 0.51 -63.78 31.03
CA GLN A 273 0.17 -63.82 32.46
C GLN A 273 1.19 -63.31 33.50
N ARG A 274 0.76 -62.33 34.32
CA ARG A 274 0.51 -62.57 35.77
C ARG A 274 -0.24 -61.42 36.44
N GLN A 275 -1.11 -61.84 37.36
CA GLN A 275 -1.98 -61.07 38.23
C GLN A 275 -1.22 -60.29 39.31
N GLY A 276 -1.85 -59.21 39.80
CA GLY A 276 -1.76 -58.81 41.20
C GLY A 276 -1.08 -57.47 41.47
N ALA A 277 -1.87 -56.39 41.54
CA ALA A 277 -1.79 -55.38 42.60
C ALA A 277 -2.86 -54.30 42.35
N ARG A 278 -3.84 -54.21 43.24
CA ARG A 278 -4.77 -53.08 43.37
C ARG A 278 -4.08 -51.99 44.20
N SER A 279 -4.01 -50.77 43.66
CA SER A 279 -4.15 -49.54 44.47
C SER A 279 -4.33 -48.31 43.57
N SER A 280 -5.44 -47.59 43.82
CA SER A 280 -5.74 -46.19 43.46
C SER A 280 -5.38 -45.72 42.04
N PHE A 281 -6.36 -45.77 41.14
CA PHE A 281 -6.33 -45.01 39.88
C PHE A 281 -7.34 -43.87 39.92
N ASN A 282 -6.85 -42.65 39.74
CA ASN A 282 -7.61 -41.41 39.67
C ASN A 282 -8.60 -41.42 38.49
N SER A 283 -9.80 -40.87 38.71
CA SER A 283 -10.90 -40.74 37.74
C SER A 283 -10.52 -40.01 36.43
N GLY A 284 -9.48 -39.17 36.44
CA GLY A 284 -8.98 -38.48 35.25
C GLY A 284 -8.29 -39.40 34.21
N SER A 285 -7.70 -40.52 34.64
CA SER A 285 -7.06 -41.46 33.71
C SER A 285 -8.07 -42.34 32.97
N TYR A 286 -9.27 -42.53 33.54
CA TYR A 286 -10.34 -43.31 32.91
C TYR A 286 -11.00 -42.55 31.75
N GLU A 287 -11.09 -41.22 31.86
CA GLU A 287 -11.57 -40.35 30.78
C GLU A 287 -10.52 -40.12 29.71
N ALA A 288 -9.23 -40.01 30.07
CA ALA A 288 -8.14 -39.97 29.11
C ALA A 288 -8.00 -41.29 28.33
N CYS A 289 -8.13 -42.44 28.99
CA CYS A 289 -8.17 -43.75 28.32
C CYS A 289 -9.43 -43.94 27.49
N ARG A 290 -10.60 -43.40 27.87
CA ARG A 290 -11.79 -43.39 27.00
C ARG A 290 -11.63 -42.45 25.81
N ALA A 291 -11.01 -41.29 25.97
CA ALA A 291 -10.77 -40.34 24.89
C ALA A 291 -9.73 -40.89 23.90
N LEU A 292 -8.70 -41.56 24.40
CA LEU A 292 -7.69 -42.25 23.60
C LEU A 292 -8.27 -43.52 22.95
N SER A 293 -9.11 -44.30 23.66
CA SER A 293 -9.82 -45.44 23.09
C SER A 293 -10.88 -45.03 22.08
N ARG A 294 -11.55 -43.88 22.22
CA ARG A 294 -12.43 -43.31 21.19
C ARG A 294 -11.63 -42.78 20.01
N ARG A 295 -10.47 -42.15 20.22
CA ARG A 295 -9.57 -41.71 19.14
C ARG A 295 -8.95 -42.88 18.39
N ILE A 296 -8.61 -43.97 19.07
CA ILE A 296 -8.09 -45.21 18.48
C ILE A 296 -9.22 -46.01 17.81
N CYS A 297 -10.42 -46.09 18.39
CA CYS A 297 -11.59 -46.69 17.74
C CYS A 297 -12.01 -45.91 16.49
N VAL A 298 -12.00 -44.57 16.52
CA VAL A 298 -12.27 -43.73 15.33
C VAL A 298 -11.17 -43.87 14.28
N ALA A 299 -9.90 -44.00 14.69
CA ALA A 299 -8.81 -44.30 13.76
C ALA A 299 -8.89 -45.73 13.16
N MET A 300 -9.40 -46.70 13.92
CA MET A 300 -9.64 -48.08 13.47
C MET A 300 -10.91 -48.20 12.59
N ASP A 301 -11.97 -47.44 12.87
CA ASP A 301 -13.19 -47.35 12.06
C ASP A 301 -12.92 -46.70 10.70
N ILE A 302 -11.98 -45.74 10.64
CA ILE A 302 -11.51 -45.14 9.39
C ILE A 302 -10.55 -46.06 8.64
N ALA A 303 -9.69 -46.83 9.31
CA ALA A 303 -8.92 -47.88 8.64
C ALA A 303 -9.84 -48.92 7.99
N THR A 304 -11.02 -49.18 8.55
CA THR A 304 -12.03 -50.07 7.95
C THR A 304 -12.83 -49.39 6.84
N SER A 305 -13.28 -48.14 6.98
CA SER A 305 -14.00 -47.42 5.90
C SER A 305 -13.11 -47.01 4.72
N ALA A 306 -11.85 -46.62 4.97
CA ALA A 306 -10.87 -46.35 3.92
C ALA A 306 -10.39 -47.64 3.23
N MET A 307 -10.32 -48.79 3.95
CA MET A 307 -10.10 -50.09 3.32
C MET A 307 -11.29 -50.56 2.46
N ILE A 308 -12.54 -50.30 2.87
CA ILE A 308 -13.73 -50.75 2.11
C ILE A 308 -13.88 -49.99 0.78
N GLY A 309 -13.46 -48.71 0.71
CA GLY A 309 -13.40 -47.96 -0.55
C GLY A 309 -12.18 -48.27 -1.42
N GLY A 310 -11.01 -48.48 -0.80
CA GLY A 310 -9.75 -48.76 -1.50
C GLY A 310 -9.66 -50.17 -2.10
N LEU A 311 -10.40 -51.15 -1.58
CA LEU A 311 -10.36 -52.54 -2.06
C LEU A 311 -10.98 -52.77 -3.45
N ASN A 312 -11.73 -51.81 -3.99
CA ASN A 312 -12.28 -51.92 -5.36
C ASN A 312 -11.43 -51.22 -6.43
N ILE A 313 -10.44 -50.40 -6.06
CA ILE A 313 -9.60 -49.64 -7.01
C ILE A 313 -8.13 -50.10 -6.95
N ALA A 314 -7.67 -50.66 -5.83
CA ALA A 314 -6.30 -51.15 -5.67
C ALA A 314 -5.97 -52.42 -6.47
N GLY A 315 -6.94 -53.01 -7.19
CA GLY A 315 -6.73 -54.22 -7.97
C GLY A 315 -5.95 -54.03 -9.28
N ASP A 316 -5.88 -52.80 -9.84
CA ASP A 316 -5.51 -52.65 -11.26
C ASP A 316 -4.38 -51.64 -11.58
N ALA A 317 -3.84 -50.90 -10.61
CA ALA A 317 -2.95 -49.76 -10.91
C ALA A 317 -1.47 -49.88 -10.47
N GLY A 318 -1.03 -50.98 -9.85
CA GLY A 318 0.40 -51.30 -9.68
C GLY A 318 1.31 -50.33 -8.89
N ILE A 319 0.80 -49.21 -8.34
CA ILE A 319 1.60 -48.18 -7.63
C ILE A 319 1.06 -47.98 -6.20
N PRO A 320 1.89 -48.10 -5.14
CA PRO A 320 1.48 -47.80 -3.76
C PRO A 320 1.21 -46.29 -3.57
N GLY A 321 0.04 -45.92 -3.01
CA GLY A 321 -0.31 -44.53 -2.62
C GLY A 321 -1.34 -43.82 -3.52
N THR A 322 -1.50 -44.24 -4.78
CA THR A 322 -2.47 -43.62 -5.72
C THR A 322 -3.93 -43.96 -5.37
N GLY A 323 -4.18 -45.19 -4.88
CA GLY A 323 -5.50 -45.64 -4.46
C GLY A 323 -6.03 -44.96 -3.19
N THR A 324 -5.16 -44.51 -2.28
CA THR A 324 -5.52 -43.81 -1.04
C THR A 324 -5.94 -42.37 -1.30
N ALA A 325 -5.18 -41.63 -2.11
CA ALA A 325 -5.53 -40.26 -2.48
C ALA A 325 -6.81 -40.18 -3.32
N ALA A 326 -6.96 -41.07 -4.32
CA ALA A 326 -8.18 -41.16 -5.13
C ALA A 326 -9.42 -41.55 -4.30
N GLY A 327 -9.25 -42.45 -3.33
CA GLY A 327 -10.31 -42.82 -2.38
C GLY A 327 -10.74 -41.65 -1.49
N ALA A 328 -9.79 -40.88 -0.96
CA ALA A 328 -10.06 -39.70 -0.14
C ALA A 328 -10.83 -38.62 -0.91
N LEU A 329 -10.42 -38.34 -2.16
CA LEU A 329 -11.09 -37.37 -3.04
C LEU A 329 -12.55 -37.77 -3.32
N SER A 330 -12.81 -39.05 -3.59
CA SER A 330 -14.18 -39.56 -3.79
C SER A 330 -15.08 -39.34 -2.57
N GLU A 331 -14.56 -39.56 -1.36
CA GLU A 331 -15.32 -39.37 -0.12
C GLU A 331 -15.54 -37.89 0.23
N ILE A 332 -14.55 -37.02 -0.02
CA ILE A 332 -14.72 -35.56 0.12
C ILE A 332 -15.86 -35.07 -0.77
N ARG A 333 -15.89 -35.53 -2.03
CA ARG A 333 -16.93 -35.18 -2.99
C ARG A 333 -18.33 -35.57 -2.49
N LYS A 334 -18.50 -36.80 -1.99
CA LYS A 334 -19.78 -37.25 -1.41
C LYS A 334 -20.19 -36.40 -0.20
N CYS A 335 -19.24 -36.03 0.66
CA CYS A 335 -19.53 -35.19 1.81
C CYS A 335 -19.98 -33.78 1.39
N CYS A 336 -19.38 -33.19 0.35
CA CYS A 336 -19.78 -31.90 -0.21
C CYS A 336 -21.24 -31.87 -0.68
N GLU A 337 -21.74 -32.96 -1.26
CA GLU A 337 -23.14 -33.08 -1.70
C GLU A 337 -24.14 -33.12 -0.54
N GLN A 338 -23.69 -33.59 0.63
CA GLN A 338 -24.49 -33.75 1.84
C GLN A 338 -24.49 -32.50 2.74
N ILE A 339 -23.67 -31.48 2.46
CA ILE A 339 -23.66 -30.22 3.22
C ILE A 339 -24.90 -29.38 2.88
N HIS A 340 -25.62 -28.95 3.92
CA HIS A 340 -26.90 -28.28 3.77
C HIS A 340 -26.80 -26.74 3.59
N ALA A 341 -25.62 -26.16 3.82
CA ALA A 341 -25.34 -24.72 3.72
C ALA A 341 -24.26 -24.42 2.65
N ASN A 342 -24.24 -23.18 2.11
CA ASN A 342 -23.25 -22.74 1.11
C ASN A 342 -23.09 -23.67 -0.11
N LYS A 343 -24.22 -24.15 -0.66
CA LYS A 343 -24.26 -25.14 -1.75
C LYS A 343 -23.39 -24.78 -2.95
N GLN A 344 -23.30 -23.51 -3.33
CA GLN A 344 -22.45 -23.07 -4.46
C GLN A 344 -20.95 -23.23 -4.16
N ALA A 345 -20.51 -22.88 -2.95
CA ALA A 345 -19.13 -23.08 -2.53
C ALA A 345 -18.79 -24.57 -2.42
N CYS A 346 -19.70 -25.40 -1.89
CA CYS A 346 -19.51 -26.86 -1.84
C CYS A 346 -19.45 -27.50 -3.24
N ARG A 347 -20.23 -26.98 -4.21
CA ARG A 347 -20.13 -27.41 -5.62
C ARG A 347 -18.78 -27.07 -6.24
N ARG A 348 -18.26 -25.85 -5.99
CA ARG A 348 -16.92 -25.45 -6.46
C ARG A 348 -15.84 -26.38 -5.90
N LEU A 349 -15.86 -26.64 -4.59
CA LEU A 349 -14.97 -27.58 -3.94
C LEU A 349 -15.08 -28.99 -4.56
N SER A 350 -16.31 -29.49 -4.76
CA SER A 350 -16.59 -30.78 -5.40
C SER A 350 -16.02 -30.90 -6.82
N ASN A 351 -16.15 -29.84 -7.63
CA ASN A 351 -15.61 -29.84 -9.00
C ASN A 351 -14.07 -29.88 -9.00
N LYS A 352 -13.43 -29.09 -8.12
CA LYS A 352 -11.96 -29.10 -7.96
C LYS A 352 -11.43 -30.47 -7.51
N VAL A 353 -12.15 -31.11 -6.59
CA VAL A 353 -11.83 -32.47 -6.13
C VAL A 353 -11.93 -33.49 -7.27
N ALA A 354 -12.90 -33.35 -8.17
CA ALA A 354 -13.04 -34.22 -9.33
C ALA A 354 -11.89 -34.00 -10.34
N GLU A 355 -11.55 -32.75 -10.64
CA GLU A 355 -10.44 -32.39 -11.52
C GLU A 355 -9.10 -32.99 -11.05
N LEU A 356 -8.82 -32.90 -9.75
CA LEU A 356 -7.60 -33.46 -9.16
C LEU A 356 -7.59 -34.99 -9.24
N ALA A 357 -8.74 -35.64 -9.02
CA ALA A 357 -8.87 -37.09 -9.11
C ALA A 357 -8.67 -37.59 -10.55
N ASP A 358 -9.22 -36.90 -11.54
CA ASP A 358 -9.06 -37.24 -12.96
C ASP A 358 -7.60 -37.10 -13.39
N THR A 359 -6.91 -36.06 -12.92
CA THR A 359 -5.49 -35.83 -13.24
C THR A 359 -4.58 -36.91 -12.61
N ILE A 360 -4.84 -37.31 -11.36
CA ILE A 360 -4.11 -38.40 -10.69
C ILE A 360 -4.34 -39.75 -11.39
N THR A 361 -5.58 -40.01 -11.84
CA THR A 361 -5.96 -41.26 -12.52
C THR A 361 -5.30 -41.36 -13.90
N MET A 362 -5.32 -40.28 -14.67
CA MET A 362 -4.69 -40.20 -15.98
C MET A 362 -3.18 -40.53 -15.93
N LEU A 363 -2.48 -40.02 -14.91
CA LEU A 363 -1.04 -40.25 -14.75
C LEU A 363 -0.71 -41.64 -14.19
N SER A 364 -1.59 -42.22 -13.38
CA SER A 364 -1.45 -43.60 -12.90
C SER A 364 -1.57 -44.60 -14.07
N ALA A 365 -2.47 -44.34 -15.02
CA ALA A 365 -2.63 -45.15 -16.24
C ALA A 365 -1.43 -45.05 -17.21
N ALA A 366 -0.64 -43.98 -17.12
CA ALA A 366 0.57 -43.80 -17.93
C ALA A 366 1.77 -44.66 -17.47
N GLY A 367 1.66 -45.41 -16.37
CA GLY A 367 2.60 -46.47 -16.00
C GLY A 367 3.98 -46.00 -15.51
N VAL A 368 4.10 -44.80 -14.95
CA VAL A 368 5.40 -44.21 -14.55
C VAL A 368 5.67 -44.42 -13.05
N PRO A 369 6.65 -45.24 -12.64
CA PRO A 369 7.02 -45.39 -11.24
C PRO A 369 8.12 -44.37 -10.90
N ASP A 370 7.75 -43.22 -10.35
CA ASP A 370 8.70 -42.19 -9.91
C ASP A 370 8.64 -41.99 -8.38
N ALA A 371 9.79 -41.77 -7.75
CA ALA A 371 9.89 -41.56 -6.30
C ALA A 371 9.33 -40.18 -5.90
N SER A 372 9.56 -39.16 -6.72
CA SER A 372 9.11 -37.78 -6.49
C SER A 372 7.58 -37.63 -6.54
N LEU A 373 6.91 -38.35 -7.44
CA LEU A 373 5.44 -38.41 -7.50
C LEU A 373 4.86 -39.13 -6.28
N ARG A 374 5.53 -40.18 -5.79
CA ARG A 374 5.12 -40.89 -4.57
C ARG A 374 5.29 -40.01 -3.33
N ASP A 375 6.36 -39.24 -3.25
CA ASP A 375 6.60 -38.31 -2.14
C ASP A 375 5.59 -37.15 -2.16
N LEU A 376 5.26 -36.63 -3.35
CA LEU A 376 4.22 -35.59 -3.51
C LEU A 376 2.82 -36.10 -3.15
N LEU A 377 2.45 -37.30 -3.61
CA LEU A 377 1.18 -37.94 -3.26
C LEU A 377 1.10 -38.23 -1.75
N SER A 378 2.24 -38.58 -1.12
CA SER A 378 2.32 -38.75 0.34
C SER A 378 2.15 -37.42 1.09
N GLU A 379 2.63 -36.30 0.55
CA GLU A 379 2.35 -34.96 1.10
C GLU A 379 0.85 -34.62 0.97
N PHE A 380 0.22 -35.01 -0.13
CA PHE A 380 -1.19 -34.75 -0.38
C PHE A 380 -2.10 -35.56 0.54
N ASP A 381 -1.74 -36.81 0.86
CA ASP A 381 -2.54 -37.67 1.74
C ASP A 381 -2.85 -37.00 3.09
N LEU A 382 -1.88 -36.33 3.71
CA LEU A 382 -2.08 -35.62 4.98
C LEU A 382 -3.01 -34.41 4.85
N LYS A 383 -2.91 -33.67 3.75
CA LYS A 383 -3.73 -32.47 3.48
C LYS A 383 -5.16 -32.85 3.10
N LEU A 384 -5.31 -33.85 2.23
CA LEU A 384 -6.60 -34.43 1.85
C LEU A 384 -7.31 -35.02 3.07
N PHE A 385 -6.58 -35.63 4.00
CA PHE A 385 -7.14 -36.09 5.27
C PHE A 385 -7.68 -34.94 6.13
N GLY A 386 -6.96 -33.83 6.22
CA GLY A 386 -7.41 -32.61 6.91
C GLY A 386 -8.68 -32.02 6.30
N ILE A 387 -8.73 -31.93 4.96
CA ILE A 387 -9.90 -31.46 4.21
C ILE A 387 -11.09 -32.39 4.45
N TYR A 388 -10.90 -33.71 4.30
CA TYR A 388 -11.96 -34.70 4.53
C TYR A 388 -12.56 -34.59 5.92
N HIS A 389 -11.73 -34.47 6.97
CA HIS A 389 -12.23 -34.40 8.34
C HIS A 389 -13.15 -33.18 8.56
N ARG A 390 -12.80 -32.01 7.99
CA ARG A 390 -13.61 -30.80 8.09
C ARG A 390 -14.92 -30.95 7.30
N VAL A 391 -14.84 -31.39 6.04
CA VAL A 391 -16.01 -31.53 5.16
C VAL A 391 -16.98 -32.59 5.68
N ASN A 392 -16.47 -33.72 6.21
CA ASN A 392 -17.29 -34.77 6.83
C ASN A 392 -17.95 -34.30 8.14
N ALA A 393 -17.29 -33.45 8.93
CA ALA A 393 -17.93 -32.87 10.11
C ALA A 393 -19.12 -31.97 9.73
N TRP A 394 -18.99 -31.19 8.65
CA TRP A 394 -20.06 -30.33 8.15
C TRP A 394 -21.19 -31.11 7.46
N SER A 395 -20.89 -32.22 6.79
CA SER A 395 -21.92 -33.06 6.13
C SER A 395 -22.89 -33.70 7.13
N GLN A 396 -22.43 -33.95 8.36
CA GLN A 396 -23.24 -34.52 9.44
C GLN A 396 -24.13 -33.50 10.17
N TYR A 397 -24.05 -32.20 9.84
CA TYR A 397 -24.89 -31.20 10.49
C TYR A 397 -26.35 -31.31 10.04
N SER A 398 -27.28 -31.25 11.00
CA SER A 398 -28.70 -31.08 10.69
C SER A 398 -28.94 -29.74 9.99
N LYS A 399 -30.03 -29.64 9.22
CA LYS A 399 -30.45 -28.40 8.51
C LYS A 399 -30.34 -27.14 9.38
N LEU A 400 -30.83 -27.22 10.62
CA LEU A 400 -30.82 -26.10 11.56
C LEU A 400 -29.41 -25.73 12.02
N LYS A 401 -28.56 -26.72 12.32
CA LYS A 401 -27.18 -26.49 12.75
C LYS A 401 -26.32 -25.92 11.62
N ALA A 402 -26.51 -26.40 10.39
CA ALA A 402 -25.83 -25.88 9.20
C ALA A 402 -26.20 -24.41 8.92
N LEU A 403 -27.46 -24.02 9.19
CA LEU A 403 -27.90 -22.62 9.06
C LEU A 403 -27.25 -21.71 10.10
N LEU A 404 -27.18 -22.14 11.36
CA LEU A 404 -26.54 -21.36 12.44
C LEU A 404 -25.03 -21.21 12.26
N LYS A 405 -24.38 -22.18 11.62
CA LYS A 405 -22.93 -22.18 11.35
C LYS A 405 -22.58 -21.81 9.90
N ARG A 406 -23.48 -21.11 9.20
CA ARG A 406 -23.33 -20.83 7.76
C ARG A 406 -22.03 -20.08 7.42
N ASN A 407 -21.63 -19.07 8.19
CA ASN A 407 -20.42 -18.30 7.88
C ASN A 407 -19.14 -19.14 8.11
N GLU A 408 -19.08 -19.91 9.21
CA GLU A 408 -17.97 -20.82 9.53
C GLU A 408 -17.79 -21.90 8.44
N ILE A 409 -18.89 -22.49 7.97
CA ILE A 409 -18.86 -23.47 6.87
C ILE A 409 -18.42 -22.80 5.56
N GLY A 410 -18.85 -21.56 5.32
CA GLY A 410 -18.51 -20.82 4.10
C GLY A 410 -17.02 -20.52 4.00
N GLU A 411 -16.45 -19.95 5.06
CA GLU A 411 -15.01 -19.68 5.17
C GLU A 411 -14.20 -20.97 5.12
N GLY A 412 -14.63 -22.00 5.86
CA GLY A 412 -13.98 -23.30 5.87
C GLY A 412 -13.94 -23.99 4.49
N VAL A 413 -15.03 -23.93 3.72
CA VAL A 413 -15.09 -24.49 2.37
C VAL A 413 -14.18 -23.71 1.40
N THR A 414 -14.11 -22.39 1.53
CA THR A 414 -13.19 -21.55 0.74
C THR A 414 -11.74 -21.91 1.03
N ASN A 415 -11.38 -22.08 2.31
CA ASN A 415 -10.02 -22.50 2.70
C ASN A 415 -9.68 -23.90 2.16
N CYS A 416 -10.61 -24.85 2.23
CA CYS A 416 -10.40 -26.17 1.62
C CYS A 416 -10.20 -26.08 0.09
N THR A 417 -10.86 -25.13 -0.58
CA THR A 417 -10.70 -24.93 -2.03
C THR A 417 -9.32 -24.35 -2.34
N ALA A 418 -8.85 -23.37 -1.57
CA ALA A 418 -7.50 -22.82 -1.72
C ALA A 418 -6.39 -23.85 -1.42
N GLU A 419 -6.58 -24.71 -0.42
CA GLU A 419 -5.66 -25.81 -0.14
C GLU A 419 -5.56 -26.80 -1.32
N LEU A 420 -6.68 -27.10 -2.00
CA LEU A 420 -6.69 -27.90 -3.22
C LEU A 420 -6.02 -27.19 -4.40
N ASP A 421 -6.16 -25.87 -4.53
CA ASP A 421 -5.50 -25.09 -5.57
C ASP A 421 -3.98 -25.13 -5.43
N VAL A 422 -3.46 -25.01 -4.20
CA VAL A 422 -2.02 -25.19 -3.93
C VAL A 422 -1.54 -26.60 -4.28
N MET A 423 -2.33 -27.64 -3.96
CA MET A 423 -2.00 -29.01 -4.34
C MET A 423 -2.02 -29.18 -5.86
N MET A 424 -3.04 -28.65 -6.54
CA MET A 424 -3.14 -28.69 -8.00
C MET A 424 -1.96 -27.97 -8.66
N SER A 425 -1.59 -26.76 -8.20
CA SER A 425 -0.45 -26.01 -8.75
C SER A 425 0.86 -26.75 -8.53
N LYS A 426 1.11 -27.32 -7.35
CA LYS A 426 2.31 -28.16 -7.10
C LYS A 426 2.34 -29.37 -8.05
N PHE A 427 1.19 -30.01 -8.23
CA PHE A 427 1.05 -31.19 -9.08
C PHE A 427 1.26 -30.85 -10.57
N LEU A 428 0.65 -29.75 -11.04
CA LEU A 428 0.80 -29.23 -12.39
C LEU A 428 2.22 -28.73 -12.66
N VAL A 429 2.93 -28.14 -11.69
CA VAL A 429 4.35 -27.75 -11.85
C VAL A 429 5.23 -28.99 -12.04
N VAL A 430 5.03 -30.05 -11.23
CA VAL A 430 5.77 -31.32 -11.38
C VAL A 430 5.43 -32.02 -12.70
N SER A 431 4.20 -31.88 -13.21
CA SER A 431 3.76 -32.38 -14.51
C SER A 431 4.28 -31.53 -15.68
N ALA A 432 4.26 -30.20 -15.57
CA ALA A 432 4.65 -29.24 -16.60
C ALA A 432 6.16 -29.23 -16.86
N LEU A 433 6.97 -29.46 -15.82
CA LEU A 433 8.42 -29.70 -15.95
C LEU A 433 8.76 -30.89 -16.85
N ARG A 434 7.80 -31.79 -17.12
CA ARG A 434 8.01 -32.96 -18.00
C ARG A 434 7.57 -32.75 -19.45
N HIS A 435 6.76 -31.73 -19.78
CA HIS A 435 6.20 -31.55 -21.12
C HIS A 435 6.53 -30.22 -21.79
N GLY A 436 7.21 -29.28 -21.12
CA GLY A 436 7.65 -28.03 -21.77
C GLY A 436 6.52 -27.03 -22.05
N ASP A 437 5.34 -27.23 -21.46
CA ASP A 437 4.12 -26.44 -21.74
C ASP A 437 3.89 -25.26 -20.77
N ALA A 438 4.89 -24.86 -19.98
CA ALA A 438 4.76 -23.73 -19.04
C ALA A 438 4.33 -22.43 -19.74
N GLN A 439 4.70 -22.26 -21.02
CA GLN A 439 4.33 -21.11 -21.83
C GLN A 439 2.85 -21.17 -22.28
N ALA A 440 2.34 -22.37 -22.60
CA ALA A 440 0.93 -22.58 -22.95
C ALA A 440 0.00 -22.44 -21.73
N LEU A 441 0.44 -22.91 -20.56
CA LEU A 441 -0.30 -22.74 -19.30
C LEU A 441 -0.35 -21.27 -18.87
N GLY A 442 0.75 -20.53 -19.05
CA GLY A 442 0.80 -19.08 -18.82
C GLY A 442 -0.12 -18.31 -19.77
N MET A 443 -0.14 -18.66 -21.06
CA MET A 443 -1.06 -18.08 -22.03
C MET A 443 -2.53 -18.38 -21.70
N GLN A 444 -2.85 -19.62 -21.31
CA GLN A 444 -4.22 -19.98 -20.91
C GLN A 444 -4.68 -19.27 -19.63
N GLN A 445 -3.80 -19.09 -18.64
CA GLN A 445 -4.13 -18.35 -17.42
C GLN A 445 -4.29 -16.85 -17.70
N MET A 446 -3.49 -16.29 -18.61
CA MET A 446 -3.63 -14.91 -19.06
C MET A 446 -4.91 -14.71 -19.87
N GLU A 447 -5.25 -15.62 -20.78
CA GLU A 447 -6.51 -15.63 -21.53
C GLU A 447 -7.72 -15.77 -20.60
N ALA A 448 -7.66 -16.67 -19.62
CA ALA A 448 -8.74 -16.84 -18.63
C ALA A 448 -8.92 -15.59 -17.74
N GLY A 449 -7.81 -14.95 -17.34
CA GLY A 449 -7.86 -13.68 -16.61
C GLY A 449 -8.39 -12.53 -17.46
N HIS A 450 -8.03 -12.46 -18.74
CA HIS A 450 -8.58 -11.48 -19.68
C HIS A 450 -10.07 -11.70 -19.91
N GLU A 451 -10.53 -12.95 -20.01
CA GLU A 451 -11.94 -13.27 -20.16
C GLU A 451 -12.75 -12.91 -18.89
N GLU A 452 -12.22 -13.15 -17.69
CA GLU A 452 -12.87 -12.72 -16.43
C GLU A 452 -13.01 -11.19 -16.35
N ILE A 453 -11.96 -10.45 -16.72
CA ILE A 453 -12.00 -8.99 -16.79
C ILE A 453 -13.02 -8.54 -17.85
N ARG A 454 -13.07 -9.22 -18.99
CA ARG A 454 -14.01 -8.94 -20.09
C ARG A 454 -15.47 -9.16 -19.68
N GLU A 455 -15.77 -10.24 -18.96
CA GLU A 455 -17.11 -10.48 -18.40
C GLU A 455 -17.51 -9.36 -17.43
N ARG A 456 -16.62 -8.99 -16.49
CA ARG A 456 -16.86 -7.87 -15.56
C ARG A 456 -17.09 -6.55 -16.30
N ILE A 457 -16.33 -6.29 -17.37
CA ILE A 457 -16.51 -5.11 -18.21
C ILE A 457 -17.93 -5.07 -18.79
N GLN A 458 -18.39 -6.17 -19.39
CA GLN A 458 -19.71 -6.23 -20.00
C GLN A 458 -20.83 -6.07 -18.98
N GLU A 459 -20.72 -6.69 -17.80
CA GLU A 459 -21.71 -6.56 -16.72
C GLU A 459 -21.85 -5.12 -16.23
N VAL A 460 -20.72 -4.46 -15.93
CA VAL A 460 -20.74 -3.07 -15.44
C VAL A 460 -21.21 -2.12 -16.53
N LEU A 461 -20.76 -2.28 -17.78
CA LEU A 461 -21.21 -1.46 -18.91
C LEU A 461 -22.71 -1.63 -19.18
N GLN A 462 -23.26 -2.83 -19.04
CA GLN A 462 -24.70 -3.06 -19.19
C GLN A 462 -25.51 -2.18 -18.22
N VAL A 463 -25.07 -2.09 -16.97
CA VAL A 463 -25.70 -1.22 -15.94
C VAL A 463 -25.46 0.26 -16.25
N LEU A 464 -24.24 0.64 -16.64
CA LEU A 464 -23.86 2.03 -16.91
C LEU A 464 -24.51 2.61 -18.18
N ARG A 465 -24.83 1.77 -19.17
CA ARG A 465 -25.55 2.17 -20.39
C ARG A 465 -27.04 2.39 -20.15
N ASP A 466 -27.64 1.65 -19.20
CA ASP A 466 -29.07 1.74 -18.94
C ASP A 466 -29.41 2.85 -17.92
N ARG A 467 -30.13 3.87 -18.40
CA ARG A 467 -30.61 4.96 -17.54
C ARG A 467 -31.54 4.49 -16.44
N SER A 468 -32.32 3.43 -16.66
CA SER A 468 -33.25 2.93 -15.65
C SER A 468 -32.51 2.29 -14.47
N SER A 469 -31.49 1.48 -14.77
CA SER A 469 -30.58 0.88 -13.81
C SER A 469 -29.80 1.93 -13.01
N LEU A 470 -29.28 2.98 -13.66
CA LEU A 470 -28.62 4.09 -12.97
C LEU A 470 -29.58 4.83 -12.02
N GLN A 471 -30.84 5.04 -12.42
CA GLN A 471 -31.84 5.67 -11.57
C GLN A 471 -32.22 4.79 -10.38
N GLU A 472 -32.26 3.47 -10.55
CA GLU A 472 -32.45 2.51 -9.46
C GLU A 472 -31.29 2.54 -8.47
N ALA A 473 -30.05 2.49 -8.95
CA ALA A 473 -28.85 2.63 -8.12
C ALA A 473 -28.84 3.95 -7.33
N ALA A 474 -29.24 5.05 -7.99
CA ALA A 474 -29.39 6.35 -7.34
C ALA A 474 -30.48 6.36 -6.26
N ASN A 475 -31.60 5.69 -6.49
CA ASN A 475 -32.67 5.57 -5.51
C ASN A 475 -32.21 4.74 -4.30
N LEU A 476 -31.52 3.62 -4.52
CA LEU A 476 -30.95 2.79 -3.45
C LEU A 476 -29.96 3.60 -2.59
N GLN A 477 -29.06 4.37 -3.23
CA GLN A 477 -28.13 5.28 -2.54
C GLN A 477 -28.85 6.28 -1.63
N ARG A 478 -29.95 6.88 -2.09
CA ARG A 478 -30.75 7.83 -1.28
C ARG A 478 -31.42 7.16 -0.09
N HIS A 479 -31.67 5.86 -0.15
CA HIS A 479 -32.26 5.07 0.96
C HIS A 479 -31.20 4.44 1.88
N GLY A 480 -29.92 4.77 1.69
CA GLY A 480 -28.82 4.32 2.56
C GLY A 480 -28.09 3.07 2.10
N GLU A 481 -28.46 2.50 0.95
CA GLU A 481 -27.77 1.35 0.35
C GLU A 481 -26.65 1.85 -0.59
N PRO A 482 -25.38 1.45 -0.44
CA PRO A 482 -24.24 2.05 -1.14
C PRO A 482 -24.10 1.62 -2.62
N ALA A 483 -25.22 1.40 -3.33
CA ALA A 483 -25.23 0.85 -4.68
C ALA A 483 -24.48 1.74 -5.69
N ALA A 484 -24.68 3.06 -5.63
CA ALA A 484 -24.02 4.00 -6.53
C ALA A 484 -22.52 4.12 -6.22
N GLU A 485 -22.14 4.10 -4.94
CA GLU A 485 -20.73 4.09 -4.52
C GLU A 485 -20.01 2.81 -4.99
N MET A 486 -20.65 1.64 -4.86
CA MET A 486 -20.10 0.37 -5.35
C MET A 486 -19.90 0.39 -6.87
N LEU A 487 -20.89 0.88 -7.62
CA LEU A 487 -20.81 0.96 -9.07
C LEU A 487 -19.73 1.96 -9.53
N MET A 488 -19.59 3.09 -8.84
CA MET A 488 -18.51 4.05 -9.08
C MET A 488 -17.14 3.43 -8.82
N ARG A 489 -16.99 2.68 -7.72
CA ARG A 489 -15.73 2.00 -7.38
C ARG A 489 -15.33 0.97 -8.42
N GLU A 490 -16.23 0.09 -8.81
CA GLU A 490 -15.96 -0.95 -9.81
C GLU A 490 -15.61 -0.31 -11.17
N GLY A 491 -16.38 0.69 -11.62
CA GLY A 491 -16.09 1.37 -12.89
C GLY A 491 -14.73 2.08 -12.88
N GLN A 492 -14.35 2.75 -11.79
CA GLN A 492 -13.04 3.39 -11.68
C GLN A 492 -11.88 2.38 -11.60
N GLN A 493 -12.09 1.20 -11.00
CA GLN A 493 -11.09 0.13 -10.99
C GLN A 493 -10.84 -0.40 -12.40
N LEU A 494 -11.90 -0.68 -13.16
CA LEU A 494 -11.79 -1.13 -14.54
C LEU A 494 -11.12 -0.07 -15.45
N LEU A 495 -11.44 1.22 -15.25
CA LEU A 495 -10.74 2.32 -15.93
C LEU A 495 -9.26 2.42 -15.57
N ALA A 496 -8.88 2.06 -14.35
CA ALA A 496 -7.48 2.08 -13.91
C ALA A 496 -6.68 0.88 -14.46
N GLU A 497 -7.37 -0.24 -14.71
CA GLU A 497 -6.81 -1.47 -15.30
C GLU A 497 -6.63 -1.36 -16.83
N GLY A 498 -7.51 -0.64 -17.54
CA GLY A 498 -7.44 -0.42 -19.00
C GLY A 498 -6.61 0.79 -19.44
N ARG A 499 -5.28 0.68 -19.53
CA ARG A 499 -4.36 1.80 -19.85
C ARG A 499 -3.64 1.73 -21.21
N GLY A 500 -4.25 1.15 -22.23
CA GLY A 500 -3.95 1.44 -23.62
C GLY A 500 -2.68 0.80 -24.20
N ASP A 501 -2.27 -0.36 -23.70
CA ASP A 501 -1.31 -1.23 -24.40
C ASP A 501 -2.03 -2.05 -25.49
N ALA A 502 -1.29 -2.60 -26.47
CA ALA A 502 -1.90 -3.32 -27.60
C ALA A 502 -2.68 -4.60 -27.20
N ASP A 503 -2.46 -5.10 -25.97
CA ASP A 503 -3.12 -6.27 -25.37
C ASP A 503 -4.16 -5.89 -24.28
N ASP A 504 -4.60 -4.63 -24.22
CA ASP A 504 -5.49 -4.13 -23.17
C ASP A 504 -6.92 -4.73 -23.29
N PRO A 505 -7.50 -5.28 -22.21
CA PRO A 505 -8.80 -5.94 -22.26
C PRO A 505 -9.99 -4.99 -22.46
N VAL A 506 -9.79 -3.67 -22.32
CA VAL A 506 -10.82 -2.63 -22.51
C VAL A 506 -10.58 -1.92 -23.85
N SER A 507 -11.54 -1.99 -24.77
CA SER A 507 -11.46 -1.21 -26.02
C SER A 507 -11.61 0.30 -25.75
N LEU A 508 -11.11 1.13 -26.66
CA LEU A 508 -11.27 2.59 -26.56
C LEU A 508 -12.75 3.03 -26.50
N GLU A 509 -13.63 2.31 -27.21
CA GLU A 509 -15.08 2.56 -27.20
C GLU A 509 -15.69 2.26 -25.82
N GLU A 510 -15.38 1.08 -25.25
CA GLU A 510 -15.81 0.70 -23.90
C GLU A 510 -15.26 1.65 -22.84
N TYR A 511 -14.00 2.08 -22.97
CA TYR A 511 -13.38 3.07 -22.11
C TYR A 511 -14.15 4.41 -22.09
N MET A 512 -14.56 4.90 -23.26
CA MET A 512 -15.38 6.10 -23.38
C MET A 512 -16.78 5.91 -22.76
N GLU A 513 -17.38 4.75 -22.94
CA GLU A 513 -18.69 4.44 -22.37
C GLU A 513 -18.67 4.33 -20.84
N PHE A 514 -17.62 3.74 -20.26
CA PHE A 514 -17.42 3.72 -18.81
C PHE A 514 -17.42 5.14 -18.25
N ARG A 515 -16.62 6.02 -18.85
CA ARG A 515 -16.51 7.43 -18.41
C ARG A 515 -17.86 8.12 -18.46
N LYS A 516 -18.57 7.97 -19.58
CA LYS A 516 -19.90 8.55 -19.76
C LYS A 516 -20.93 8.03 -18.74
N GLY A 517 -20.96 6.71 -18.53
CA GLY A 517 -21.88 6.09 -17.57
C GLY A 517 -21.60 6.51 -16.13
N LEU A 518 -20.33 6.52 -15.73
CA LEU A 518 -19.90 7.00 -14.41
C LEU A 518 -20.18 8.49 -14.21
N ALA A 519 -20.00 9.31 -15.24
CA ALA A 519 -20.34 10.72 -15.19
C ALA A 519 -21.84 10.93 -14.94
N HIS A 520 -22.69 10.17 -15.63
CA HIS A 520 -24.14 10.23 -15.46
C HIS A 520 -24.56 9.73 -14.06
N LEU A 521 -23.94 8.65 -13.55
CA LEU A 521 -24.16 8.17 -12.19
C LEU A 521 -23.82 9.25 -11.16
N GLN A 522 -22.69 9.95 -11.33
CA GLN A 522 -22.32 11.03 -10.43
C GLN A 522 -23.30 12.19 -10.49
N GLN A 523 -23.74 12.62 -11.68
CA GLN A 523 -24.71 13.70 -11.82
C GLN A 523 -26.07 13.39 -11.16
N LEU A 524 -26.46 12.11 -11.08
CA LEU A 524 -27.72 11.68 -10.45
C LEU A 524 -27.66 11.60 -8.92
N THR A 525 -26.46 11.42 -8.37
CA THR A 525 -26.26 11.01 -6.97
C THR A 525 -25.36 11.92 -6.15
N ASP A 526 -24.60 12.81 -6.81
CA ASP A 526 -23.55 13.65 -6.22
C ASP A 526 -22.45 12.85 -5.48
N ILE A 527 -22.32 11.54 -5.74
CA ILE A 527 -21.27 10.72 -5.13
C ILE A 527 -19.88 11.20 -5.55
N LEU A 528 -18.93 11.07 -4.63
CA LEU A 528 -17.54 11.41 -4.89
C LEU A 528 -16.80 10.23 -5.57
N PRO A 529 -15.70 10.50 -6.29
CA PRO A 529 -14.82 9.44 -6.78
C PRO A 529 -14.42 8.52 -5.64
N SER A 530 -14.48 7.21 -5.86
CA SER A 530 -14.01 6.21 -4.89
C SER A 530 -12.48 6.14 -4.87
N ILE A 531 -11.85 6.21 -6.04
CA ILE A 531 -10.39 6.29 -6.19
C ILE A 531 -9.99 7.77 -6.20
N LYS A 532 -9.07 8.16 -5.30
CA LYS A 532 -8.65 9.58 -5.12
C LYS A 532 -7.51 10.01 -6.04
N LEU A 533 -6.85 9.08 -6.74
CA LEU A 533 -5.86 9.38 -7.76
C LEU A 533 -6.52 9.31 -9.14
N LEU A 534 -6.84 10.46 -9.71
CA LEU A 534 -7.67 10.58 -10.92
C LEU A 534 -6.84 10.64 -12.21
N ASN A 535 -5.66 10.01 -12.20
CA ASN A 535 -4.73 10.02 -13.33
C ASN A 535 -5.34 9.30 -14.53
N GLY A 536 -5.53 10.02 -15.63
CA GLY A 536 -6.15 9.51 -16.86
C GLY A 536 -7.65 9.80 -16.97
N GLU A 537 -8.32 10.11 -15.85
CA GLU A 537 -9.75 10.47 -15.83
C GLU A 537 -10.00 11.98 -16.03
N ILE A 538 -8.94 12.79 -16.01
CA ILE A 538 -8.99 14.25 -15.97
C ILE A 538 -8.34 14.85 -17.22
N SER A 539 -9.04 15.78 -17.85
CA SER A 539 -8.56 16.58 -18.98
C SER A 539 -8.55 18.06 -18.61
N ARG A 540 -7.42 18.76 -18.82
CA ARG A 540 -7.31 20.20 -18.59
C ARG A 540 -7.94 20.97 -19.76
N ILE A 541 -8.69 22.04 -19.46
CA ILE A 541 -9.26 22.94 -20.46
C ILE A 541 -8.45 24.24 -20.50
N GLY A 542 -8.04 24.62 -21.71
CA GLY A 542 -7.39 25.90 -21.99
C GLY A 542 -5.89 25.91 -21.73
N ASP A 543 -5.23 26.90 -22.33
CA ASP A 543 -3.77 27.04 -22.32
C ASP A 543 -3.25 27.97 -21.22
N ARG A 544 -4.16 28.58 -20.46
CA ARG A 544 -3.83 29.52 -19.38
C ARG A 544 -4.63 29.20 -18.13
N ALA A 545 -4.01 29.40 -16.97
CA ALA A 545 -4.69 29.35 -15.69
C ALA A 545 -5.79 30.42 -15.65
N VAL A 546 -6.93 30.07 -15.03
CA VAL A 546 -8.03 31.00 -14.76
C VAL A 546 -7.61 32.00 -13.69
N GLU A 547 -6.89 31.52 -12.68
CA GLU A 547 -6.36 32.32 -11.59
C GLU A 547 -4.91 31.94 -11.32
N ILE A 548 -4.07 32.94 -11.09
CA ILE A 548 -2.67 32.78 -10.72
C ILE A 548 -2.49 33.46 -9.37
N GLY A 549 -2.42 32.64 -8.31
CA GLY A 549 -2.01 33.09 -6.98
C GLY A 549 -0.51 32.90 -6.76
N GLY A 550 0.00 33.41 -5.64
CA GLY A 550 1.42 33.30 -5.30
C GLY A 550 1.92 31.86 -5.12
N HIS A 551 1.05 30.94 -4.70
CA HIS A 551 1.43 29.55 -4.35
C HIS A 551 0.60 28.48 -5.07
N SER A 552 -0.40 28.90 -5.84
CA SER A 552 -1.22 27.99 -6.62
C SER A 552 -1.73 28.64 -7.90
N GLN A 553 -2.01 27.79 -8.89
CA GLN A 553 -2.71 28.19 -10.11
C GLN A 553 -3.99 27.38 -10.23
N ILE A 554 -5.09 28.05 -10.53
CA ILE A 554 -6.37 27.40 -10.73
C ILE A 554 -6.60 27.22 -12.23
N TRP A 555 -6.73 25.98 -12.66
CA TRP A 555 -7.06 25.62 -14.03
C TRP A 555 -8.47 25.05 -14.08
N LYS A 556 -9.15 25.23 -15.21
CA LYS A 556 -10.41 24.52 -15.46
C LYS A 556 -10.08 23.16 -16.09
N GLY A 557 -10.85 22.15 -15.74
CA GLY A 557 -10.74 20.82 -16.33
C GLY A 557 -12.09 20.13 -16.42
N VAL A 558 -12.06 18.90 -16.90
CA VAL A 558 -13.21 18.00 -16.95
C VAL A 558 -12.81 16.64 -16.41
N TRP A 559 -13.63 16.09 -15.54
CA TRP A 559 -13.55 14.71 -15.08
C TRP A 559 -14.54 13.85 -15.85
N LEU A 560 -14.08 12.69 -16.33
CA LEU A 560 -14.89 11.76 -17.15
C LEU A 560 -15.52 12.45 -18.38
N ASP A 561 -14.82 13.43 -18.95
CA ASP A 561 -15.20 14.22 -20.13
C ASP A 561 -16.51 15.03 -20.06
N GLU A 562 -17.29 14.91 -18.98
CA GLU A 562 -18.53 15.68 -18.79
C GLU A 562 -18.53 16.58 -17.56
N ILE A 563 -17.90 16.19 -16.45
CA ILE A 563 -18.06 16.88 -15.16
C ILE A 563 -17.04 18.01 -15.02
N PRO A 564 -17.46 19.29 -14.97
CA PRO A 564 -16.52 20.39 -14.85
C PRO A 564 -15.83 20.40 -13.49
N VAL A 565 -14.50 20.48 -13.49
CA VAL A 565 -13.67 20.48 -12.27
C VAL A 565 -12.70 21.66 -12.24
N ALA A 566 -12.34 22.07 -11.03
CA ALA A 566 -11.22 22.95 -10.76
C ALA A 566 -9.97 22.11 -10.47
N LEU A 567 -8.86 22.47 -11.11
CA LEU A 567 -7.55 21.86 -10.94
C LEU A 567 -6.63 22.88 -10.28
N LYS A 568 -6.45 22.76 -8.97
CA LYS A 568 -5.57 23.62 -8.19
C LYS A 568 -4.15 23.05 -8.23
N CYS A 569 -3.32 23.60 -9.09
CA CYS A 569 -1.90 23.29 -9.19
C CYS A 569 -1.15 23.93 -8.02
N LEU A 570 -0.46 23.14 -7.19
CA LEU A 570 0.30 23.62 -6.04
C LEU A 570 1.75 23.88 -6.47
N GLN A 571 2.14 25.16 -6.58
CA GLN A 571 3.44 25.53 -7.19
C GLN A 571 4.65 25.02 -6.41
N GLU A 572 4.49 24.82 -5.10
CA GLU A 572 5.57 24.40 -4.20
C GLU A 572 5.55 22.91 -3.89
N VAL A 573 4.66 22.12 -4.52
CA VAL A 573 4.52 20.69 -4.23
C VAL A 573 4.79 19.86 -5.49
N ARG A 574 6.02 19.32 -5.56
CA ARG A 574 6.38 18.35 -6.60
C ARG A 574 5.71 17.01 -6.35
N VAL A 575 5.41 16.32 -7.45
CA VAL A 575 4.91 14.94 -7.42
C VAL A 575 5.96 14.05 -6.77
N SER A 576 5.55 13.33 -5.73
CA SER A 576 6.32 12.30 -5.05
C SER A 576 5.36 11.32 -4.37
N ALA A 577 5.81 10.11 -4.08
CA ALA A 577 5.00 9.13 -3.35
C ALA A 577 4.55 9.66 -1.98
N ARG A 578 5.42 10.41 -1.29
CA ARG A 578 5.11 11.08 -0.01
C ARG A 578 3.98 12.10 -0.18
N ALA A 579 4.11 13.01 -1.15
CA ALA A 579 3.08 14.02 -1.42
C ALA A 579 1.75 13.38 -1.78
N GLN A 580 1.77 12.38 -2.68
CA GLN A 580 0.58 11.63 -3.09
C GLN A 580 -0.12 10.98 -1.88
N LYS A 581 0.63 10.25 -1.02
CA LYS A 581 0.08 9.59 0.16
C LYS A 581 -0.53 10.59 1.15
N ARG A 582 0.13 11.73 1.41
CA ARG A 582 -0.38 12.76 2.32
C ARG A 582 -1.66 13.41 1.80
N PHE A 583 -1.70 13.79 0.52
CA PHE A 583 -2.92 14.38 -0.05
C PHE A 583 -4.08 13.38 -0.10
N ILE A 584 -3.85 12.13 -0.52
CA ILE A 584 -4.91 11.11 -0.54
C ILE A 584 -5.49 10.90 0.85
N HIS A 585 -4.63 10.79 1.88
CA HIS A 585 -5.08 10.64 3.26
C HIS A 585 -5.96 11.82 3.72
N GLU A 586 -5.55 13.05 3.44
CA GLU A 586 -6.35 14.24 3.80
C GLU A 586 -7.68 14.28 3.04
N ILE A 587 -7.68 13.92 1.75
CA ILE A 587 -8.88 13.86 0.91
C ILE A 587 -9.85 12.78 1.41
N GLU A 588 -9.35 11.65 1.91
CA GLU A 588 -10.20 10.62 2.50
C GLU A 588 -10.91 11.13 3.76
N ILE A 589 -10.23 11.90 4.62
CA ILE A 589 -10.84 12.56 5.77
C ILE A 589 -11.89 13.57 5.30
N TRP A 590 -11.54 14.42 4.35
CA TRP A 590 -12.42 15.42 3.76
C TRP A 590 -13.68 14.80 3.15
N SER A 591 -13.55 13.67 2.45
CA SER A 591 -14.66 12.99 1.75
C SER A 591 -15.75 12.46 2.69
N LYS A 592 -15.44 12.31 3.99
CA LYS A 592 -16.40 11.87 5.01
C LYS A 592 -17.27 13.02 5.53
N LEU A 593 -16.92 14.26 5.21
CA LEU A 593 -17.65 15.45 5.66
C LEU A 593 -18.95 15.61 4.87
N LYS A 594 -20.07 15.70 5.59
CA LYS A 594 -21.42 15.83 5.03
C LYS A 594 -22.05 17.12 5.49
N ASN A 595 -21.75 18.22 4.79
CA ASN A 595 -22.32 19.53 5.08
C ASN A 595 -22.48 20.36 3.78
N PRO A 596 -23.63 21.03 3.56
CA PRO A 596 -23.88 21.80 2.34
C PRO A 596 -23.03 23.07 2.20
N HIS A 597 -22.33 23.50 3.26
CA HIS A 597 -21.44 24.66 3.27
C HIS A 597 -19.95 24.28 3.28
N VAL A 598 -19.63 23.03 2.95
CA VAL A 598 -18.26 22.53 2.79
C VAL A 598 -18.09 22.06 1.35
N GLN A 599 -17.09 22.61 0.64
CA GLN A 599 -16.80 22.26 -0.74
C GLN A 599 -16.29 20.81 -0.81
N PRO A 600 -16.89 19.93 -1.64
CA PRO A 600 -16.37 18.58 -1.82
C PRO A 600 -15.01 18.56 -2.52
N LEU A 601 -14.21 17.53 -2.22
CA LEU A 601 -12.90 17.31 -2.82
C LEU A 601 -12.89 15.95 -3.51
N PHE A 602 -12.52 15.94 -4.80
CA PHE A 602 -12.61 14.73 -5.63
C PHE A 602 -11.36 13.86 -5.49
N GLY A 603 -10.18 14.48 -5.53
CA GLY A 603 -8.94 13.73 -5.59
C GLY A 603 -7.73 14.60 -5.92
N ILE A 604 -6.67 13.93 -6.37
CA ILE A 604 -5.48 14.56 -6.94
C ILE A 604 -5.17 13.97 -8.32
N VAL A 605 -4.41 14.75 -9.09
CA VAL A 605 -3.79 14.34 -10.34
C VAL A 605 -2.30 14.63 -10.28
N THR A 606 -1.50 13.65 -10.69
CA THR A 606 -0.04 13.69 -10.64
C THR A 606 0.62 13.48 -12.00
N ASN A 607 -0.15 13.32 -13.08
CA ASN A 607 0.34 13.09 -14.43
C ASN A 607 0.12 14.26 -15.41
N LEU A 608 -0.26 15.46 -14.94
CA LEU A 608 -0.41 16.67 -15.76
C LEU A 608 0.86 17.55 -15.79
N GLY A 609 1.95 17.08 -15.18
CA GLY A 609 3.21 17.80 -15.05
C GLY A 609 3.94 17.41 -13.76
N PRO A 610 5.01 18.12 -13.39
CA PRO A 610 5.83 17.79 -12.23
C PRO A 610 5.19 18.18 -10.89
N LEU A 611 4.04 18.86 -10.90
CA LEU A 611 3.37 19.41 -9.72
C LEU A 611 2.06 18.69 -9.43
N VAL A 612 1.73 18.57 -8.14
CA VAL A 612 0.45 17.99 -7.70
C VAL A 612 -0.69 18.95 -8.01
N HIS A 613 -1.78 18.41 -8.58
CA HIS A 613 -3.02 19.13 -8.80
C HIS A 613 -4.11 18.55 -7.91
N VAL A 614 -4.74 19.39 -7.10
CA VAL A 614 -5.92 19.02 -6.30
C VAL A 614 -7.18 19.26 -7.13
N VAL A 615 -8.11 18.30 -7.13
CA VAL A 615 -9.31 18.30 -7.96
C VAL A 615 -10.56 18.50 -7.11
N SER A 616 -11.38 19.47 -7.46
CA SER A 616 -12.70 19.71 -6.84
C SER A 616 -13.75 20.10 -7.89
N PRO A 617 -15.06 20.04 -7.58
CA PRO A 617 -16.10 20.54 -8.48
C PRO A 617 -15.87 21.99 -8.89
N TRP A 618 -16.01 22.30 -10.18
CA TRP A 618 -15.92 23.68 -10.66
C TRP A 618 -17.12 24.51 -10.16
N ARG A 619 -16.85 25.68 -9.59
CA ARG A 619 -17.87 26.65 -9.18
C ARG A 619 -17.83 27.86 -10.10
N SER A 620 -18.82 27.99 -10.99
CA SER A 620 -18.89 29.09 -11.95
C SER A 620 -19.08 30.46 -11.29
N GLU A 621 -19.67 30.48 -10.09
CA GLU A 621 -19.89 31.72 -9.37
C GLU A 621 -18.61 32.33 -8.79
N GLY A 622 -17.53 31.55 -8.73
CA GLY A 622 -16.24 31.99 -8.20
C GLY A 622 -16.21 31.97 -6.68
N ASN A 623 -15.28 32.74 -6.11
CA ASN A 623 -15.17 32.92 -4.67
C ASN A 623 -16.12 34.03 -4.17
N LEU A 624 -16.24 34.13 -2.84
CA LEU A 624 -17.20 34.99 -2.17
C LEU A 624 -16.98 36.48 -2.49
N SER A 625 -15.72 36.91 -2.63
CA SER A 625 -15.37 38.28 -3.00
C SER A 625 -15.76 38.60 -4.44
N GLU A 626 -15.41 37.72 -5.38
CA GLU A 626 -15.80 37.86 -6.79
C GLU A 626 -17.31 37.89 -6.97
N TYR A 627 -18.03 36.99 -6.28
CA TYR A 627 -19.47 36.90 -6.35
C TYR A 627 -20.15 38.16 -5.81
N ALA A 628 -19.78 38.62 -4.61
CA ALA A 628 -20.37 39.80 -4.01
C ALA A 628 -20.03 41.10 -4.77
N GLY A 629 -18.84 41.17 -5.38
CA GLY A 629 -18.45 42.28 -6.25
C GLY A 629 -19.24 42.33 -7.57
N ARG A 630 -19.56 41.16 -8.13
CA ARG A 630 -20.34 41.04 -9.38
C ARG A 630 -21.84 41.20 -9.15
N VAL A 631 -22.38 40.55 -8.12
CA VAL A 631 -23.81 40.50 -7.80
C VAL A 631 -24.11 41.54 -6.72
N ARG A 632 -24.46 42.77 -7.14
CA ARG A 632 -24.73 43.88 -6.21
C ARG A 632 -25.86 43.63 -5.22
N SER A 633 -26.80 42.74 -5.56
CA SER A 633 -27.91 42.34 -4.70
C SER A 633 -27.58 41.13 -3.81
N ALA A 634 -26.32 40.67 -3.77
CA ALA A 634 -25.93 39.53 -2.97
C ALA A 634 -26.22 39.80 -1.48
N ASN A 635 -26.94 38.88 -0.86
CA ASN A 635 -27.22 38.96 0.57
C ASN A 635 -25.97 38.51 1.36
N LYS A 636 -25.13 39.48 1.74
CA LYS A 636 -23.89 39.22 2.49
C LYS A 636 -24.15 38.50 3.82
N ILE A 637 -25.24 38.84 4.51
CA ILE A 637 -25.63 38.18 5.77
C ILE A 637 -25.91 36.70 5.53
N TYR A 638 -26.67 36.36 4.48
CA TYR A 638 -26.94 34.97 4.11
C TYR A 638 -25.66 34.19 3.75
N LEU A 639 -24.75 34.81 3.00
CA LEU A 639 -23.48 34.19 2.63
C LEU A 639 -22.58 33.96 3.86
N LEU A 640 -22.47 34.95 4.75
CA LEU A 640 -21.71 34.84 6.00
C LEU A 640 -22.35 33.83 6.96
N TRP A 641 -23.68 33.77 7.02
CA TRP A 641 -24.40 32.77 7.80
C TRP A 641 -24.06 31.35 7.33
N GLY A 642 -24.07 31.10 6.02
CA GLY A 642 -23.69 29.80 5.46
C GLY A 642 -22.23 29.46 5.72
N ALA A 643 -21.31 30.41 5.49
CA ALA A 643 -19.89 30.21 5.77
C ALA A 643 -19.60 29.93 7.25
N ALA A 644 -20.25 30.68 8.16
CA ALA A 644 -20.17 30.44 9.60
C ALA A 644 -20.72 29.05 9.97
N GLY A 645 -21.83 28.62 9.35
CA GLY A 645 -22.41 27.30 9.56
C GLY A 645 -21.50 26.16 9.10
N GLY A 646 -20.83 26.31 7.96
CA GLY A 646 -19.81 25.38 7.50
C GLY A 646 -18.61 25.31 8.45
N LEU A 647 -18.15 26.46 8.96
CA LEU A 647 -17.00 26.53 9.86
C LEU A 647 -17.33 25.94 11.24
N ALA A 648 -18.54 26.20 11.76
CA ALA A 648 -19.06 25.58 12.96
C ALA A 648 -19.12 24.05 12.84
N TYR A 649 -19.52 23.54 11.67
CA TYR A 649 -19.52 22.11 11.39
C TYR A 649 -18.11 21.51 11.37
N LEU A 650 -17.11 22.21 10.80
CA LEU A 650 -15.72 21.74 10.86
C LEU A 650 -15.20 21.69 12.30
N HIS A 651 -15.48 22.73 13.10
CA HIS A 651 -15.09 22.78 14.51
C HIS A 651 -15.74 21.67 15.35
N ASP A 652 -17.00 21.33 15.08
CA ASP A 652 -17.69 20.17 15.70
C ASP A 652 -17.03 18.81 15.38
N LYS A 653 -16.25 18.75 14.29
CA LYS A 653 -15.46 17.58 13.90
C LYS A 653 -13.99 17.66 14.31
N ASP A 654 -13.63 18.63 15.17
CA ASP A 654 -12.25 18.92 15.57
C ASP A 654 -11.33 19.26 14.39
N ILE A 655 -11.90 19.81 13.31
CA ILE A 655 -11.17 20.23 12.11
C ILE A 655 -10.97 21.74 12.15
N VAL A 656 -9.71 22.16 12.17
CA VAL A 656 -9.31 23.56 12.05
C VAL A 656 -9.12 23.91 10.57
N HIS A 657 -9.73 25.00 10.12
CA HIS A 657 -9.60 25.45 8.74
C HIS A 657 -8.21 26.04 8.48
N GLY A 658 -7.76 26.94 9.34
CA GLY A 658 -6.44 27.58 9.35
C GLY A 658 -6.18 28.62 8.27
N ASN A 659 -7.16 28.93 7.40
CA ASN A 659 -7.00 29.93 6.34
C ASN A 659 -8.35 30.48 5.86
N VAL A 660 -9.19 30.94 6.79
CA VAL A 660 -10.52 31.47 6.48
C VAL A 660 -10.38 32.88 5.90
N ARG A 661 -10.84 33.07 4.65
CA ARG A 661 -10.86 34.34 3.89
C ARG A 661 -11.84 34.24 2.73
N CYS A 662 -12.29 35.36 2.15
CA CYS A 662 -13.30 35.35 1.09
C CYS A 662 -12.87 34.54 -0.15
N SER A 663 -11.57 34.51 -0.48
CA SER A 663 -11.06 33.71 -1.61
C SER A 663 -11.15 32.19 -1.38
N ASN A 664 -11.23 31.75 -0.13
CA ASN A 664 -11.34 30.33 0.26
C ASN A 664 -12.79 29.95 0.64
N ILE A 665 -13.75 30.80 0.27
CA ILE A 665 -15.18 30.51 0.35
C ILE A 665 -15.73 30.61 -1.07
N LEU A 666 -16.10 29.50 -1.67
CA LEU A 666 -16.72 29.45 -2.99
C LEU A 666 -18.23 29.69 -2.88
N VAL A 667 -18.85 30.08 -3.99
CA VAL A 667 -20.31 30.22 -4.08
C VAL A 667 -20.89 29.14 -4.99
N SER A 668 -21.92 28.45 -4.52
CA SER A 668 -22.64 27.45 -5.31
C SER A 668 -23.52 28.11 -6.38
N SER A 669 -23.98 27.36 -7.38
CA SER A 669 -24.96 27.86 -8.36
C SER A 669 -26.31 28.25 -7.73
N LYS A 670 -26.58 27.81 -6.49
CA LYS A 670 -27.75 28.20 -5.69
C LYS A 670 -27.50 29.44 -4.83
N GLY A 671 -26.30 30.03 -4.89
CA GLY A 671 -25.91 31.18 -4.08
C GLY A 671 -25.53 30.82 -2.64
N GLU A 672 -25.15 29.57 -2.37
CA GLU A 672 -24.73 29.10 -1.04
C GLU A 672 -23.21 29.23 -0.87
N ALA A 673 -22.75 29.65 0.30
CA ALA A 673 -21.33 29.70 0.62
C ALA A 673 -20.77 28.29 0.92
N LEU A 674 -19.57 28.00 0.42
CA LEU A 674 -18.89 26.71 0.48
C LEU A 674 -17.43 26.90 0.91
N LEU A 675 -17.05 26.45 2.10
CA LEU A 675 -15.65 26.50 2.56
C LEU A 675 -14.77 25.55 1.76
N CYS A 676 -13.62 26.02 1.30
CA CYS A 676 -12.61 25.21 0.64
C CYS A 676 -11.21 25.46 1.23
N ASP A 677 -10.24 24.67 0.81
CA ASP A 677 -8.82 24.76 1.21
C ASP A 677 -8.49 24.60 2.72
N PHE A 678 -9.40 24.10 3.55
CA PHE A 678 -9.05 23.76 4.94
C PHE A 678 -8.01 22.65 5.01
N GLY A 679 -7.12 22.72 6.01
CA GLY A 679 -6.05 21.72 6.21
C GLY A 679 -4.94 21.72 5.15
N MET A 680 -5.11 22.39 4.00
CA MET A 680 -4.14 22.37 2.90
C MET A 680 -2.79 22.95 3.28
N ALA A 681 -2.75 24.04 4.06
CA ALA A 681 -1.50 24.66 4.51
C ALA A 681 -0.67 23.71 5.40
N LYS A 682 -1.34 22.89 6.21
CA LYS A 682 -0.70 21.85 7.03
C LYS A 682 -0.11 20.75 6.15
N VAL A 683 -0.88 20.23 5.19
CA VAL A 683 -0.39 19.19 4.25
C VAL A 683 0.84 19.69 3.47
N VAL A 684 0.81 20.91 2.95
CA VAL A 684 1.95 21.52 2.24
C VAL A 684 3.15 21.69 3.17
N GLY A 685 2.93 22.19 4.39
CA GLY A 685 3.98 22.34 5.41
C GLY A 685 4.65 21.01 5.76
N ASP A 686 3.87 19.95 5.97
CA ASP A 686 4.37 18.61 6.28
C ASP A 686 5.16 17.97 5.13
N ILE A 687 4.85 18.33 3.88
CA ILE A 687 5.59 17.87 2.70
C ILE A 687 6.91 18.63 2.56
N ASN A 688 6.91 19.93 2.83
CA ASN A 688 8.08 20.81 2.67
C ASN A 688 8.94 20.93 3.93
N SER A 689 8.55 20.28 5.04
CA SER A 689 9.17 20.42 6.36
C SER A 689 9.21 21.88 6.84
N THR A 690 8.13 22.62 6.61
CA THR A 690 7.97 24.02 7.02
C THR A 690 6.72 24.20 7.88
N PRO A 691 6.74 25.04 8.93
CA PRO A 691 5.55 25.32 9.73
C PRO A 691 4.39 25.85 8.87
N ALA A 692 3.16 25.45 9.22
CA ALA A 692 1.96 25.88 8.50
C ALA A 692 1.81 27.42 8.49
N THR A 693 2.20 28.10 9.57
CA THR A 693 2.22 29.57 9.67
C THR A 693 3.14 30.22 8.65
N THR A 694 4.32 29.64 8.38
CA THR A 694 5.23 30.08 7.31
C THR A 694 4.60 29.90 5.93
N THR A 695 3.90 28.78 5.70
CA THR A 695 3.16 28.55 4.44
C THR A 695 2.05 29.59 4.26
N LEU A 696 1.31 29.92 5.32
CA LEU A 696 0.21 30.89 5.30
C LEU A 696 0.67 32.33 5.07
N THR A 697 1.72 32.77 5.76
CA THR A 697 2.31 34.11 5.57
C THR A 697 2.86 34.27 4.17
N ARG A 698 3.57 33.26 3.64
CA ARG A 698 4.00 33.24 2.23
C ARG A 698 2.81 33.36 1.27
N SER A 699 1.71 32.65 1.57
CA SER A 699 0.46 32.70 0.77
C SER A 699 -0.28 34.04 0.76
N GLY A 700 0.24 35.08 1.43
CA GLY A 700 -0.40 36.39 1.48
C GLY A 700 -1.61 36.43 2.42
N SER A 701 -1.67 35.53 3.40
CA SER A 701 -2.78 35.44 4.36
C SER A 701 -2.54 36.23 5.65
N THR A 702 -1.43 36.97 5.74
CA THR A 702 -0.97 37.71 6.93
C THR A 702 -2.07 38.57 7.58
N ARG A 703 -2.92 39.20 6.79
CA ARG A 703 -3.96 40.14 7.25
C ARG A 703 -5.14 39.49 7.97
N TRP A 704 -5.30 38.18 7.80
CA TRP A 704 -6.35 37.38 8.44
C TRP A 704 -5.84 36.59 9.63
N LEU A 705 -4.51 36.44 9.79
CA LEU A 705 -3.94 35.63 10.87
C LEU A 705 -4.20 36.25 12.25
N ALA A 706 -4.46 35.38 13.21
CA ALA A 706 -4.60 35.75 14.62
C ALA A 706 -3.22 36.15 15.20
N PRO A 707 -3.17 37.07 16.18
CA PRO A 707 -1.90 37.60 16.71
C PRO A 707 -1.00 36.51 17.30
N GLU A 708 -1.56 35.50 17.97
CA GLU A 708 -0.81 34.38 18.53
C GLU A 708 -0.05 33.57 17.46
N LEU A 709 -0.55 33.50 16.22
CA LEU A 709 0.14 32.82 15.12
C LEU A 709 1.27 33.65 14.50
N ILE A 710 1.30 34.96 14.78
CA ILE A 710 2.32 35.88 14.25
C ILE A 710 3.46 36.05 15.24
N PHE A 711 3.16 36.05 16.54
CA PHE A 711 4.12 36.41 17.59
C PHE A 711 4.73 35.21 18.33
N GLU A 712 4.16 34.02 18.19
CA GLU A 712 4.64 32.83 18.90
C GLU A 712 5.11 31.76 17.89
N ASP A 713 6.40 31.41 17.97
CA ASP A 713 7.05 30.49 17.02
C ASP A 713 6.56 29.04 17.11
N THR A 714 5.85 28.68 18.19
CA THR A 714 5.49 27.29 18.54
C THR A 714 4.00 27.01 18.64
N VAL A 715 3.14 28.00 18.34
CA VAL A 715 1.68 27.83 18.47
C VAL A 715 1.10 27.04 17.32
N GLN A 716 0.38 25.97 17.67
CA GLN A 716 -0.43 25.21 16.72
C GLN A 716 -1.66 26.02 16.30
N ILE A 717 -2.07 25.89 15.04
CA ILE A 717 -3.29 26.54 14.55
C ILE A 717 -4.50 25.89 15.25
N THR A 718 -5.34 26.71 15.89
CA THR A 718 -6.52 26.27 16.66
C THR A 718 -7.83 26.77 16.03
N THR A 719 -8.96 26.26 16.51
CA THR A 719 -10.30 26.75 16.14
C THR A 719 -10.50 28.22 16.51
N ALA A 720 -9.86 28.71 17.58
CA ALA A 720 -9.91 30.13 17.95
C ALA A 720 -9.21 31.03 16.91
N CYS A 721 -8.18 30.53 16.22
CA CYS A 721 -7.53 31.24 15.11
C CYS A 721 -8.49 31.40 13.91
N ASP A 722 -9.34 30.40 13.66
CA ASP A 722 -10.37 30.49 12.62
C ASP A 722 -11.44 31.53 12.96
N VAL A 723 -11.84 31.66 14.22
CA VAL A 723 -12.81 32.68 14.66
C VAL A 723 -12.29 34.08 14.38
N TRP A 724 -11.02 34.35 14.70
CA TRP A 724 -10.36 35.62 14.36
C TRP A 724 -10.35 35.87 12.85
N SER A 725 -9.91 34.86 12.08
CA SER A 725 -9.84 34.91 10.61
C SER A 725 -11.22 35.13 9.98
N PHE A 726 -12.27 34.53 10.56
CA PHE A 726 -13.65 34.71 10.14
C PHE A 726 -14.14 36.14 10.39
N GLY A 727 -13.81 36.75 11.54
CA GLY A 727 -14.08 38.17 11.78
C GLY A 727 -13.41 39.08 10.73
N MET A 728 -12.16 38.79 10.36
CA MET A 728 -11.46 39.50 9.28
C MET A 728 -12.12 39.27 7.91
N THR A 729 -12.63 38.06 7.66
CA THR A 729 -13.38 37.71 6.45
C THR A 729 -14.71 38.47 6.35
N MET A 730 -15.41 38.67 7.46
CA MET A 730 -16.61 39.52 7.50
C MET A 730 -16.26 40.95 7.07
N LEU A 731 -15.18 41.52 7.63
CA LEU A 731 -14.71 42.86 7.25
C LEU A 731 -14.36 42.95 5.76
N GLU A 732 -13.66 41.94 5.26
CA GLU A 732 -13.29 41.82 3.85
C GLU A 732 -14.53 41.87 2.95
N LEU A 733 -15.57 41.09 3.27
CA LEU A 733 -16.79 41.02 2.48
C LEU A 733 -17.61 42.32 2.51
N TYR A 734 -17.70 42.98 3.67
CA TYR A 734 -18.45 44.23 3.76
C TYR A 734 -17.76 45.36 3.01
N THR A 735 -16.43 45.44 3.11
CA THR A 735 -15.64 46.53 2.53
C THR A 735 -15.19 46.27 1.10
N MET A 736 -15.29 45.03 0.61
CA MET A 736 -14.72 44.56 -0.65
C MET A 736 -13.22 44.86 -0.80
N ARG A 737 -12.50 44.91 0.32
CA ARG A 737 -11.07 45.19 0.41
C ARG A 737 -10.45 44.27 1.45
N GLU A 738 -9.16 43.98 1.30
CA GLU A 738 -8.43 43.20 2.30
C GLU A 738 -8.49 43.90 3.68
N PRO A 739 -8.49 43.14 4.79
CA PRO A 739 -8.35 43.71 6.12
C PRO A 739 -7.10 44.60 6.20
N TRP A 740 -7.21 45.71 6.94
CA TRP A 740 -6.13 46.72 7.04
C TRP A 740 -5.74 47.37 5.70
N ALA A 741 -6.71 47.60 4.81
CA ALA A 741 -6.48 48.19 3.48
C ALA A 741 -5.73 49.54 3.51
N GLU A 742 -5.79 50.28 4.61
CA GLU A 742 -5.05 51.53 4.82
C GLU A 742 -3.55 51.31 5.05
N LYS A 743 -3.14 50.09 5.39
CA LYS A 743 -1.74 49.70 5.59
C LYS A 743 -1.19 49.06 4.31
N ARG A 744 -0.32 49.78 3.61
CA ARG A 744 0.26 49.35 2.31
C ARG A 744 1.11 48.08 2.37
N ARG A 745 1.70 47.75 3.52
CA ARG A 745 2.64 46.61 3.68
C ARG A 745 2.25 45.80 4.89
N ASP A 746 2.42 44.49 4.80
CA ASP A 746 2.12 43.54 5.89
C ASP A 746 2.93 43.84 7.16
N ALA A 747 4.17 44.30 7.04
CA ALA A 747 4.97 44.74 8.19
C ALA A 747 4.29 45.85 9.02
N HIS A 748 3.54 46.75 8.39
CA HIS A 748 2.77 47.77 9.12
C HIS A 748 1.51 47.21 9.78
N VAL A 749 0.94 46.14 9.22
CA VAL A 749 -0.18 45.40 9.82
C VAL A 749 0.32 44.67 11.07
N ILE A 750 1.42 43.93 10.94
CA ILE A 750 2.08 43.23 12.06
C ILE A 750 2.40 44.22 13.18
N ALA A 751 3.05 45.35 12.87
CA ALA A 751 3.35 46.38 13.87
C ALA A 751 2.10 46.98 14.53
N ALA A 752 1.00 47.15 13.80
CA ALA A 752 -0.26 47.63 14.38
C ALA A 752 -0.87 46.57 15.33
N MET A 753 -0.86 45.30 14.92
CA MET A 753 -1.32 44.19 15.75
C MET A 753 -0.46 44.01 17.00
N THR A 754 0.86 44.21 16.93
CA THR A 754 1.74 44.19 18.12
C THR A 754 1.32 45.26 19.13
N ASN A 755 0.92 46.44 18.65
CA ASN A 755 0.58 47.60 19.47
C ASN A 755 -0.85 47.63 20.03
N GLY A 756 -1.62 46.54 19.97
CA GLY A 756 -3.00 46.58 20.49
C GLY A 756 -4.06 46.86 19.44
N ALA A 757 -3.70 47.33 18.24
CA ALA A 757 -4.67 47.89 17.31
C ALA A 757 -5.57 46.82 16.66
N LEU A 758 -6.76 47.25 16.25
CA LEU A 758 -7.72 46.52 15.42
C LEU A 758 -8.05 47.33 14.16
N PRO A 759 -8.62 46.71 13.10
CA PRO A 759 -9.08 47.44 11.93
C PRO A 759 -10.09 48.53 12.30
N SER A 760 -10.01 49.66 11.62
CA SER A 760 -10.98 50.75 11.84
C SER A 760 -12.34 50.38 11.27
N ARG A 761 -13.42 50.71 12.01
CA ARG A 761 -14.78 50.53 11.51
C ARG A 761 -14.97 51.34 10.21
N PRO A 762 -15.37 50.70 9.10
CA PRO A 762 -15.59 51.42 7.85
C PRO A 762 -16.79 52.36 7.99
N GLN A 763 -16.63 53.58 7.49
CA GLN A 763 -17.71 54.57 7.42
C GLN A 763 -18.54 54.35 6.15
N ASN A 764 -19.83 54.69 6.20
CA ASN A 764 -20.76 54.64 5.06
C ASN A 764 -21.06 53.24 4.51
N ILE A 765 -21.14 52.21 5.37
CA ILE A 765 -21.64 50.87 5.01
C ILE A 765 -22.89 50.58 5.85
N PRO A 766 -24.10 50.98 5.40
CA PRO A 766 -25.34 50.83 6.19
C PRO A 766 -25.67 49.37 6.53
N GLU A 767 -25.23 48.42 5.70
CA GLU A 767 -25.41 46.98 5.90
C GLU A 767 -24.61 46.43 7.09
N LEU A 768 -23.60 47.16 7.57
CA LEU A 768 -22.76 46.78 8.71
C LEU A 768 -23.31 47.41 10.00
N THR A 769 -24.28 46.74 10.60
CA THR A 769 -24.96 47.17 11.83
C THR A 769 -24.01 47.18 13.03
N ASP A 770 -24.41 47.89 14.10
CA ASP A 770 -23.66 47.89 15.36
C ASP A 770 -23.57 46.49 15.97
N SER A 771 -24.61 45.67 15.79
CA SER A 771 -24.64 44.29 16.25
C SER A 771 -23.60 43.43 15.54
N VAL A 772 -23.55 43.49 14.20
CA VAL A 772 -22.58 42.75 13.39
C VAL A 772 -21.15 43.22 13.68
N TRP A 773 -20.94 44.54 13.83
CA TRP A 773 -19.63 45.07 14.20
C TRP A 773 -19.19 44.64 15.62
N GLY A 774 -20.13 44.61 16.57
CA GLY A 774 -19.89 44.09 17.92
C GLY A 774 -19.44 42.63 17.88
N LEU A 775 -20.13 41.79 17.11
CA LEU A 775 -19.75 40.38 16.92
C LEU A 775 -18.34 40.25 16.30
N MET A 776 -18.03 41.04 15.27
CA MET A 776 -16.68 41.04 14.67
C MET A 776 -15.62 41.43 15.70
N SER A 777 -15.91 42.41 16.56
CA SER A 777 -15.00 42.86 17.61
C SER A 777 -14.75 41.78 18.66
N GLU A 778 -15.76 40.98 19.01
CA GLU A 778 -15.62 39.82 19.90
C GLU A 778 -14.80 38.69 19.25
N CYS A 779 -14.92 38.47 17.94
CA CYS A 779 -14.05 37.54 17.21
C CYS A 779 -12.57 37.95 17.26
N TRP A 780 -12.29 39.25 17.45
CA TRP A 780 -10.94 39.82 17.52
C TRP A 780 -10.45 40.04 18.96
N ASP A 781 -11.00 39.32 19.94
CA ASP A 781 -10.43 39.33 21.29
C ASP A 781 -9.00 38.78 21.24
N ARG A 782 -8.09 39.43 22.00
CA ARG A 782 -6.69 39.00 22.09
C ARG A 782 -6.56 37.67 22.81
N ASN A 783 -7.42 37.41 23.79
CA ASN A 783 -7.47 36.12 24.45
C ASN A 783 -8.23 35.13 23.55
N PRO A 784 -7.58 34.07 23.03
CA PRO A 784 -8.25 33.09 22.17
C PRO A 784 -9.47 32.45 22.83
N ASP A 785 -9.43 32.23 24.15
CA ASP A 785 -10.52 31.60 24.91
C ASP A 785 -11.74 32.51 25.12
N ALA A 786 -11.56 33.83 24.96
CA ALA A 786 -12.66 34.80 25.08
C ALA A 786 -13.46 34.95 23.78
N ARG A 787 -12.95 34.42 22.66
CA ARG A 787 -13.60 34.51 21.34
C ARG A 787 -14.86 33.64 21.31
N PRO A 788 -15.92 34.05 20.60
CA PRO A 788 -17.15 33.27 20.51
C PRO A 788 -16.93 31.95 19.77
N ALA A 789 -17.52 30.86 20.27
CA ALA A 789 -17.53 29.60 19.55
C ALA A 789 -18.30 29.73 18.22
N MET A 790 -17.83 29.11 17.15
CA MET A 790 -18.51 29.19 15.84
C MET A 790 -19.94 28.63 15.86
N SER A 791 -20.31 27.79 16.83
CA SER A 791 -21.68 27.29 16.99
C SER A 791 -22.73 28.39 17.26
N ILE A 792 -22.34 29.52 17.84
CA ILE A 792 -23.25 30.64 18.15
C ILE A 792 -23.22 31.77 17.12
N VAL A 793 -22.14 31.85 16.33
CA VAL A 793 -21.89 32.93 15.37
C VAL A 793 -22.96 33.02 14.25
N PRO A 794 -23.38 31.92 13.58
CA PRO A 794 -24.42 31.98 12.55
C PRO A 794 -25.72 32.61 13.06
N THR A 795 -26.18 32.20 14.24
CA THR A 795 -27.41 32.72 14.86
C THR A 795 -27.30 34.23 15.09
N ARG A 796 -26.17 34.69 15.62
CA ARG A 796 -25.95 36.12 15.90
C ARG A 796 -25.87 36.96 14.63
N ILE A 797 -25.30 36.43 13.55
CA ILE A 797 -25.29 37.06 12.23
C ILE A 797 -26.71 37.21 11.69
N ALA A 798 -27.55 36.18 11.84
CA ALA A 798 -28.92 36.22 11.33
C ALA A 798 -29.84 37.18 12.09
N THR A 799 -29.56 37.44 13.37
CA THR A 799 -30.37 38.31 14.24
C THR A 799 -29.88 39.75 14.35
N GLY A 800 -28.65 40.03 13.90
CA GLY A 800 -28.00 41.35 13.98
C GLY A 800 -28.08 42.14 12.69
#